data_AF-A0A4R8Q4K5-F1
#
_entry.id   AF-A0A4R8Q4K5-F1
#
_cell.length_a   1.000
_cell.length_b   1.000
_cell.length_c   1.000
_cell.angle_alpha   90.00
_cell.angle_beta   90.00
_cell.angle_gamma   90.00
#
_symmetry.space_group_name_H-M   'P 1'
#
loop_
_entity.id
_entity.type
_entity.pdbx_description
1 polymer ?
#
loop_
_entity_poly.entity_id
_entity_poly.type
_entity_poly.pdbx_seq_one_letter_code
_entity_poly.pdbx_strand_id
1 'polypeptide(L)'
;MSALLHRPEDHEADALASPPETEMSNSTPNTEFSPPYSPQQKVQRLMKDTRVAARKKLEQLTLEEKVSLLTAADFWRTKSIPSKNIPSVKTSDGPNGARGGIFVGGTKAALFPCGVSLAATWNKELLHEVGQHLADEAKARSANVLLAPTVCMHRHPLGGRNFESFSEDPLLTGKLAAQYIRGLQEKGVAATIKHFVGNEQETHRLTIDSLIQERPLREIYLRPFEIAVREANPWALMSSYNLINGVHADMHNFTLKDILRGEWGYDGTVVSDWGGTNSTAESIRAGCDVEFPYSPKWRFDKVIEAMKDGKIAQEDIDSAAENVLTLVERLKGDDMSAEEAEREDNREATRNLIRTAGAEGLTLLKNEGAVLPLDSKTSRVAVIGPNANRAIAGGGGSASLNPYYKTVPLESIRAASEQEVTFAQGCHIYKWLPVASPYCTEKSGKPGVGIDWFAGDKFEGEPVVTQRRMNSDLFLWDSAPLKEVGPEWSAVATTYLTPKTTGKHTVSFMSVGPGKLYVNGKLALDLWDWTEEGEAMFDGSVDYLVEVDMEAGKPVELKVEMTNELRPLAKQKQFGITHKYGGCRIGFKEEDQVDFLQEAVEAAKAADVAVVIVGLDAEWESEGYDRQTMDLPSDGSQDRLIEAVVKANPRTVVVNQAGALADVLFGIKNPSGKLPSTFPKRIEDTPAYNNWPGENLKVNYGEGLYIGYRHYERARIEPLFPFGHGLSYTTFEYGRPSISTRTLTSRGIIEVVFAVSNTGAVAGSEAVQVYVRDDKSRLPRPEKELVAFEKVNLEAGETKHLHIYLDKYAVGYYDTSVPGWIAEEGTFKILIGASSADIKHSVPFEVKESFSWVF
;
A
#
# COMPACT_ATOMS: atom_id res chain seq x y z
N MET A 1 27.19 36.87 -65.79
CA MET A 1 26.62 38.17 -66.22
C MET A 1 25.45 38.44 -65.30
N SER A 2 25.38 39.43 -64.41
CA SER A 2 26.04 40.73 -64.28
C SER A 2 26.25 41.04 -62.80
N ALA A 3 27.34 41.73 -62.50
CA ALA A 3 27.68 42.27 -61.18
C ALA A 3 27.17 43.71 -61.01
N LEU A 4 27.26 44.21 -59.76
CA LEU A 4 27.60 45.56 -59.26
C LEU A 4 26.71 45.88 -58.03
N LEU A 5 27.08 46.52 -56.91
CA LEU A 5 28.30 46.91 -56.18
C LEU A 5 27.89 48.15 -55.33
N HIS A 6 28.10 48.15 -54.00
CA HIS A 6 28.49 49.28 -53.08
C HIS A 6 27.92 49.01 -51.66
N ARG A 7 28.71 48.64 -50.65
CA ARG A 7 29.70 49.36 -49.79
C ARG A 7 29.06 50.10 -48.57
N PRO A 8 29.82 50.21 -47.44
CA PRO A 8 29.33 49.97 -46.07
C PRO A 8 29.37 51.22 -45.18
N GLU A 9 28.66 51.24 -44.05
CA GLU A 9 28.94 52.14 -42.92
C GLU A 9 28.65 51.47 -41.56
N ASP A 10 29.46 51.89 -40.59
CA ASP A 10 29.61 51.46 -39.21
C ASP A 10 28.34 51.55 -38.36
N HIS A 11 28.22 50.67 -37.34
CA HIS A 11 27.67 51.09 -36.06
C HIS A 11 28.22 50.25 -34.90
N GLU A 12 28.58 51.00 -33.86
CA GLU A 12 29.14 50.62 -32.57
C GLU A 12 28.30 49.61 -31.79
N ALA A 13 28.98 48.98 -30.84
CA ALA A 13 28.48 48.04 -29.85
C ALA A 13 27.23 48.55 -29.12
N ASP A 14 26.26 47.65 -28.97
CA ASP A 14 25.43 47.63 -27.76
C ASP A 14 25.38 46.21 -27.21
N ALA A 15 25.81 46.10 -25.96
CA ALA A 15 25.89 44.89 -25.20
C ALA A 15 24.53 44.64 -24.57
N LEU A 16 23.79 43.63 -25.04
CA LEU A 16 22.69 42.95 -24.33
C LEU A 16 22.20 41.78 -25.22
N ALA A 17 22.98 40.71 -25.27
CA ALA A 17 22.52 39.42 -25.78
C ALA A 17 22.55 38.43 -24.61
N SER A 18 21.37 38.03 -24.15
CA SER A 18 21.18 36.95 -23.19
C SER A 18 21.89 35.69 -23.68
N PRO A 19 22.62 34.96 -22.83
CA PRO A 19 23.21 33.69 -23.23
C PRO A 19 22.11 32.64 -23.50
N PRO A 20 22.37 31.64 -24.35
CA PRO A 20 21.40 30.60 -24.69
C PRO A 20 21.04 29.77 -23.47
N GLU A 21 19.78 29.32 -23.43
CA GLU A 21 19.24 28.37 -22.47
C GLU A 21 20.17 27.17 -22.29
N THR A 22 20.89 27.14 -21.17
CA THR A 22 21.52 25.93 -20.65
C THR A 22 20.41 24.99 -20.18
N GLU A 23 20.48 23.72 -20.60
CA GLU A 23 19.65 22.61 -20.10
C GLU A 23 19.48 22.73 -18.57
N MET A 24 18.29 23.14 -18.13
CA MET A 24 17.94 23.13 -16.71
C MET A 24 17.83 21.67 -16.28
N SER A 25 18.64 21.27 -15.29
CA SER A 25 18.59 19.92 -14.74
C SER A 25 17.18 19.61 -14.22
N ASN A 26 16.69 18.40 -14.50
CA ASN A 26 15.42 17.83 -14.01
C ASN A 26 15.38 17.60 -12.48
N SER A 27 16.12 18.36 -11.68
CA SER A 27 16.08 18.24 -10.23
C SER A 27 14.81 18.90 -9.70
N THR A 28 13.81 18.09 -9.36
CA THR A 28 12.73 18.55 -8.48
C THR A 28 13.37 18.91 -7.14
N PRO A 29 13.22 20.15 -6.64
CA PRO A 29 13.89 20.57 -5.41
C PRO A 29 13.52 19.66 -4.25
N ASN A 30 14.56 19.11 -3.61
CA ASN A 30 14.46 18.10 -2.55
C ASN A 30 13.92 18.63 -1.23
N THR A 31 14.02 19.94 -1.04
CA THR A 31 13.24 20.68 -0.05
C THR A 31 12.34 21.68 -0.74
N GLU A 32 11.49 22.35 0.02
CA GLU A 32 10.12 22.72 -0.36
C GLU A 32 10.00 23.95 -1.28
N PHE A 33 11.02 24.19 -2.10
CA PHE A 33 11.05 25.31 -3.03
C PHE A 33 11.13 24.82 -4.46
N SER A 34 9.98 24.46 -5.05
CA SER A 34 9.84 24.54 -6.52
C SER A 34 10.30 25.93 -6.98
N PRO A 35 11.01 26.07 -8.11
CA PRO A 35 11.38 27.38 -8.63
C PRO A 35 10.13 28.29 -8.70
N PRO A 36 10.28 29.62 -8.60
CA PRO A 36 9.17 30.58 -8.52
C PRO A 36 8.20 30.62 -9.73
N TYR A 37 8.35 29.70 -10.70
CA TYR A 37 7.50 29.54 -11.89
C TYR A 37 6.74 28.20 -11.92
N SER A 38 6.43 27.61 -10.76
CA SER A 38 5.73 26.33 -10.70
C SER A 38 4.24 26.43 -11.10
N PRO A 39 3.62 25.34 -11.62
CA PRO A 39 2.19 25.24 -11.93
C PRO A 39 1.22 25.53 -10.75
N GLN A 40 1.73 25.67 -9.52
CA GLN A 40 0.95 25.80 -8.29
C GLN A 40 -0.02 27.00 -8.28
N GLN A 41 0.35 28.13 -8.88
CA GLN A 41 -0.54 29.32 -8.92
C GLN A 41 -1.80 29.08 -9.77
N LYS A 42 -1.69 28.31 -10.85
CA LYS A 42 -2.83 27.97 -11.73
C LYS A 42 -3.75 26.95 -11.05
N VAL A 43 -3.17 25.95 -10.39
CA VAL A 43 -3.89 24.96 -9.59
C VAL A 43 -4.63 25.61 -8.42
N GLN A 44 -3.99 26.55 -7.71
CA GLN A 44 -4.59 27.23 -6.57
C GLN A 44 -5.76 28.15 -6.98
N ARG A 45 -5.69 28.78 -8.15
CA ARG A 45 -6.81 29.56 -8.71
C ARG A 45 -7.99 28.65 -9.09
N LEU A 46 -7.72 27.54 -9.78
CA LEU A 46 -8.73 26.54 -10.14
C LEU A 46 -9.43 25.98 -8.90
N MET A 47 -8.68 25.66 -7.85
CA MET A 47 -9.24 25.17 -6.57
C MET A 47 -10.17 26.19 -5.91
N LYS A 48 -9.78 27.48 -5.88
CA LYS A 48 -10.65 28.55 -5.37
C LYS A 48 -11.95 28.66 -6.18
N ASP A 49 -11.87 28.54 -7.51
CA ASP A 49 -13.04 28.59 -8.38
C ASP A 49 -13.98 27.38 -8.14
N THR A 50 -13.44 26.17 -7.95
CA THR A 50 -14.25 24.97 -7.64
C THR A 50 -15.00 25.09 -6.31
N ARG A 51 -14.37 25.62 -5.26
CA ARG A 51 -15.02 25.79 -3.96
C ARG A 51 -16.14 26.84 -4.00
N VAL A 52 -15.97 27.89 -4.80
CA VAL A 52 -17.03 28.88 -5.06
C VAL A 52 -18.20 28.24 -5.81
N ALA A 53 -17.94 27.38 -6.80
CA ALA A 53 -18.99 26.64 -7.49
C ALA A 53 -19.75 25.69 -6.55
N ALA A 54 -19.04 24.97 -5.68
CA ALA A 54 -19.62 24.11 -4.67
C ALA A 54 -20.58 24.87 -3.72
N ARG A 55 -20.19 26.05 -3.25
CA ARG A 55 -21.06 26.91 -2.41
C ARG A 55 -22.34 27.34 -3.13
N LYS A 56 -22.24 27.72 -4.41
CA LYS A 56 -23.42 28.08 -5.22
C LYS A 56 -24.38 26.90 -5.38
N LYS A 57 -23.87 25.67 -5.48
CA LYS A 57 -24.71 24.46 -5.48
C LYS A 57 -25.34 24.23 -4.11
N LEU A 58 -24.56 24.34 -3.05
CA LEU A 58 -25.01 24.15 -1.67
C LEU A 58 -26.20 25.07 -1.31
N GLU A 59 -26.18 26.32 -1.74
CA GLU A 59 -27.26 27.31 -1.54
C GLU A 59 -28.61 26.89 -2.15
N GLN A 60 -28.59 25.98 -3.14
CA GLN A 60 -29.78 25.52 -3.85
C GLN A 60 -30.38 24.24 -3.24
N LEU A 61 -29.69 23.62 -2.26
CA LEU A 61 -30.07 22.34 -1.69
C LEU A 61 -30.99 22.51 -0.48
N THR A 62 -32.00 21.64 -0.38
CA THR A 62 -32.73 21.46 0.88
C THR A 62 -31.83 20.81 1.93
N LEU A 63 -32.28 20.81 3.19
CA LEU A 63 -31.56 20.12 4.25
C LEU A 63 -31.39 18.62 3.96
N GLU A 64 -32.46 17.96 3.52
CA GLU A 64 -32.44 16.52 3.20
C GLU A 64 -31.49 16.22 2.04
N GLU A 65 -31.45 17.09 1.03
CA GLU A 65 -30.49 17.01 -0.07
C GLU A 65 -29.05 17.13 0.45
N LYS A 66 -28.76 18.09 1.33
CA LYS A 66 -27.43 18.26 1.95
C LYS A 66 -27.03 17.04 2.78
N VAL A 67 -27.93 16.56 3.65
CA VAL A 67 -27.68 15.39 4.49
C VAL A 67 -27.49 14.12 3.64
N SER A 68 -28.18 14.01 2.50
CA SER A 68 -28.01 12.88 1.58
C SER A 68 -26.61 12.75 0.99
N LEU A 69 -25.85 13.86 0.93
CA LEU A 69 -24.46 13.87 0.45
C LEU A 69 -23.46 13.33 1.49
N LEU A 70 -23.86 13.24 2.77
CA LEU A 70 -22.99 12.83 3.89
C LEU A 70 -22.92 11.31 4.09
N THR A 71 -23.52 10.54 3.19
CA THR A 71 -23.52 9.08 3.17
C THR A 71 -23.37 8.59 1.74
N ALA A 72 -22.67 7.48 1.55
CA ALA A 72 -22.55 6.83 0.27
C ALA A 72 -23.91 6.35 -0.26
N ALA A 73 -24.03 6.18 -1.58
CA ALA A 73 -25.22 5.60 -2.22
C ALA A 73 -25.21 4.07 -2.19
N ASP A 74 -24.02 3.48 -2.29
CA ASP A 74 -23.78 2.05 -2.27
C ASP A 74 -22.38 1.77 -1.69
N PHE A 75 -21.79 0.63 -2.01
CA PHE A 75 -20.45 0.28 -1.53
C PHE A 75 -19.34 1.18 -2.10
N TRP A 76 -19.51 1.74 -3.30
CA TRP A 76 -18.44 2.40 -4.06
C TRP A 76 -18.75 3.84 -4.49
N ARG A 77 -20.01 4.27 -4.41
CA ARG A 77 -20.49 5.53 -5.00
C ARG A 77 -20.99 6.51 -3.97
N THR A 78 -20.76 7.79 -4.21
CA THR A 78 -21.46 8.87 -3.50
C THR A 78 -22.88 9.04 -4.01
N LYS A 79 -23.72 9.77 -3.26
CA LYS A 79 -25.07 10.12 -3.68
C LYS A 79 -25.08 11.11 -4.86
N SER A 80 -26.00 10.91 -5.80
CA SER A 80 -26.33 11.89 -6.85
C SER A 80 -27.63 12.64 -6.53
N ILE A 81 -27.74 13.88 -7.03
CA ILE A 81 -28.96 14.71 -6.98
C ILE A 81 -29.24 15.26 -8.39
N PRO A 82 -29.88 14.47 -9.27
CA PRO A 82 -30.06 14.85 -10.68
C PRO A 82 -30.87 16.13 -10.89
N SER A 83 -31.85 16.43 -10.04
CA SER A 83 -32.64 17.66 -10.06
C SER A 83 -31.81 18.94 -9.90
N LYS A 84 -30.57 18.82 -9.42
CA LYS A 84 -29.63 19.90 -9.12
C LYS A 84 -28.32 19.77 -9.89
N ASN A 85 -28.24 18.88 -10.89
CA ASN A 85 -27.02 18.57 -11.64
C ASN A 85 -25.83 18.21 -10.74
N ILE A 86 -26.07 17.38 -9.71
CA ILE A 86 -25.01 16.83 -8.87
C ILE A 86 -24.84 15.34 -9.22
N PRO A 87 -23.78 14.98 -9.95
CA PRO A 87 -23.53 13.59 -10.30
C PRO A 87 -22.96 12.80 -9.13
N SER A 88 -23.08 11.47 -9.23
CA SER A 88 -22.36 10.55 -8.33
C SER A 88 -20.90 10.43 -8.79
N VAL A 89 -19.98 10.34 -7.82
CA VAL A 89 -18.60 9.94 -8.06
C VAL A 89 -18.39 8.51 -7.60
N LYS A 90 -17.69 7.72 -8.41
CA LYS A 90 -17.33 6.34 -8.09
C LYS A 90 -15.91 6.27 -7.55
N THR A 91 -15.75 5.51 -6.48
CA THR A 91 -14.46 5.15 -5.87
C THR A 91 -14.02 3.77 -6.32
N SER A 92 -12.71 3.52 -6.28
CA SER A 92 -12.11 2.20 -6.42
C SER A 92 -10.91 2.11 -5.48
N ASP A 93 -10.72 0.98 -4.82
CA ASP A 93 -9.40 0.63 -4.31
C ASP A 93 -8.44 0.37 -5.48
N GLY A 94 -7.13 0.50 -5.31
CA GLY A 94 -6.41 1.05 -4.18
C GLY A 94 -4.97 1.40 -4.57
N PRO A 95 -4.00 1.26 -3.64
CA PRO A 95 -2.68 1.91 -3.75
C PRO A 95 -1.76 1.38 -4.87
N ASN A 96 -1.97 0.16 -5.34
CA ASN A 96 -1.12 -0.50 -6.36
C ASN A 96 -1.93 -0.99 -7.58
N GLY A 97 -3.14 -0.46 -7.80
CA GLY A 97 -3.97 -0.78 -8.96
C GLY A 97 -5.44 -0.43 -8.75
N ALA A 98 -6.19 -0.15 -9.80
CA ALA A 98 -7.62 0.15 -9.71
C ALA A 98 -8.47 -1.13 -9.88
N ARG A 99 -8.97 -1.68 -8.77
CA ARG A 99 -9.74 -2.94 -8.75
C ARG A 99 -11.09 -2.83 -9.48
N GLY A 100 -11.83 -1.74 -9.28
CA GLY A 100 -13.20 -1.57 -9.72
C GLY A 100 -14.23 -1.92 -8.64
N GLY A 101 -15.49 -2.05 -9.06
CA GLY A 101 -16.66 -2.18 -8.18
C GLY A 101 -16.98 -3.60 -7.71
N ILE A 102 -16.06 -4.55 -7.84
CA ILE A 102 -16.21 -5.95 -7.40
C ILE A 102 -14.93 -6.36 -6.67
N PHE A 103 -15.06 -6.89 -5.45
CA PHE A 103 -13.93 -7.24 -4.57
C PHE A 103 -13.15 -8.46 -5.07
N VAL A 104 -13.84 -9.56 -5.41
CA VAL A 104 -13.19 -10.79 -5.88
C VAL A 104 -13.60 -11.10 -7.32
N GLY A 105 -12.60 -11.25 -8.20
CA GLY A 105 -12.83 -11.69 -9.59
C GLY A 105 -13.48 -10.63 -10.49
N GLY A 106 -13.35 -9.34 -10.15
CA GLY A 106 -13.79 -8.22 -10.99
C GLY A 106 -12.99 -8.05 -12.29
N THR A 107 -13.24 -6.94 -12.99
CA THR A 107 -12.57 -6.57 -14.25
C THR A 107 -11.05 -6.60 -14.08
N LYS A 108 -10.33 -7.21 -15.04
CA LYS A 108 -8.88 -7.30 -14.93
C LYS A 108 -8.21 -5.92 -14.98
N ALA A 109 -7.17 -5.71 -14.19
CA ALA A 109 -6.47 -4.44 -14.06
C ALA A 109 -4.94 -4.55 -14.06
N ALA A 110 -4.28 -3.40 -14.18
CA ALA A 110 -2.86 -3.28 -13.90
C ALA A 110 -2.61 -3.46 -12.39
N LEU A 111 -1.66 -4.34 -12.05
CA LEU A 111 -1.17 -4.52 -10.69
C LEU A 111 0.30 -4.10 -10.64
N PHE A 112 0.54 -2.96 -10.01
CA PHE A 112 1.88 -2.43 -9.74
C PHE A 112 2.48 -3.12 -8.51
N PRO A 113 3.82 -3.04 -8.32
CA PRO A 113 4.44 -3.46 -7.07
C PRO A 113 3.78 -2.75 -5.86
N CYS A 114 3.75 -3.43 -4.72
CA CYS A 114 3.18 -2.85 -3.50
C CYS A 114 3.98 -1.64 -2.99
N GLY A 115 3.37 -0.86 -2.09
CA GLY A 115 3.95 0.38 -1.56
C GLY A 115 5.39 0.25 -1.09
N VAL A 116 5.72 -0.83 -0.36
CA VAL A 116 7.08 -1.03 0.16
C VAL A 116 8.10 -1.27 -0.97
N SER A 117 7.69 -1.93 -2.05
CA SER A 117 8.55 -2.14 -3.22
C SER A 117 8.71 -0.86 -4.02
N LEU A 118 7.64 -0.06 -4.15
CA LEU A 118 7.71 1.27 -4.77
C LEU A 118 8.59 2.22 -3.95
N ALA A 119 8.52 2.16 -2.61
CA ALA A 119 9.38 2.93 -1.73
C ALA A 119 10.86 2.55 -1.88
N ALA A 120 11.12 1.25 -2.05
CA ALA A 120 12.47 0.75 -2.26
C ALA A 120 13.12 1.30 -3.55
N THR A 121 12.35 1.87 -4.47
CA THR A 121 12.89 2.54 -5.66
C THR A 121 13.59 3.85 -5.32
N TRP A 122 13.18 4.55 -4.25
CA TRP A 122 13.62 5.92 -3.93
C TRP A 122 13.50 6.92 -5.10
N ASN A 123 12.52 6.69 -5.99
CA ASN A 123 12.41 7.38 -7.28
C ASN A 123 11.10 8.18 -7.36
N LYS A 124 11.18 9.50 -7.15
CA LYS A 124 10.04 10.43 -7.16
C LYS A 124 9.35 10.46 -8.52
N GLU A 125 10.14 10.52 -9.59
CA GLU A 125 9.67 10.62 -10.97
C GLU A 125 8.93 9.35 -11.38
N LEU A 126 9.44 8.18 -10.99
CA LEU A 126 8.76 6.90 -11.21
C LEU A 126 7.40 6.86 -10.50
N LEU A 127 7.30 7.35 -9.25
CA LEU A 127 6.04 7.37 -8.52
C LEU A 127 5.01 8.32 -9.14
N HIS A 128 5.46 9.43 -9.73
CA HIS A 128 4.59 10.30 -10.53
C HIS A 128 4.04 9.58 -11.76
N GLU A 129 4.90 8.88 -12.51
CA GLU A 129 4.49 8.11 -13.70
C GLU A 129 3.52 6.96 -13.32
N VAL A 130 3.79 6.26 -12.22
CA VAL A 130 2.89 5.23 -11.66
C VAL A 130 1.51 5.84 -11.36
N GLY A 131 1.47 7.00 -10.68
CA GLY A 131 0.22 7.72 -10.43
C GLY A 131 -0.54 8.06 -11.71
N GLN A 132 0.17 8.50 -12.76
CA GLN A 132 -0.44 8.78 -14.06
C GLN A 132 -1.03 7.54 -14.73
N HIS A 133 -0.38 6.39 -14.64
CA HIS A 133 -0.93 5.14 -15.21
C HIS A 133 -2.11 4.60 -14.39
N LEU A 134 -2.07 4.75 -13.07
CA LEU A 134 -3.16 4.39 -12.19
C LEU A 134 -4.41 5.27 -12.40
N ALA A 135 -4.23 6.53 -12.79
CA ALA A 135 -5.35 7.38 -13.20
C ALA A 135 -6.08 6.84 -14.43
N ASP A 136 -5.32 6.35 -15.42
CA ASP A 136 -5.91 5.74 -16.63
C ASP A 136 -6.67 4.45 -16.28
N GLU A 137 -6.11 3.62 -15.38
CA GLU A 137 -6.75 2.41 -14.88
C GLU A 137 -8.03 2.71 -14.08
N ALA A 138 -8.02 3.74 -13.22
CA ALA A 138 -9.20 4.18 -12.50
C ALA A 138 -10.32 4.61 -13.48
N LYS A 139 -9.98 5.38 -14.51
CA LYS A 139 -10.93 5.73 -15.58
C LYS A 139 -11.44 4.51 -16.34
N ALA A 140 -10.61 3.49 -16.57
CA ALA A 140 -11.04 2.24 -17.19
C ALA A 140 -12.01 1.43 -16.30
N ARG A 141 -12.04 1.69 -14.98
CA ARG A 141 -13.08 1.20 -14.06
C ARG A 141 -14.26 2.17 -13.90
N SER A 142 -14.33 3.21 -14.74
CA SER A 142 -15.27 4.32 -14.61
C SER A 142 -15.25 4.98 -13.22
N ALA A 143 -14.12 4.87 -12.52
CA ALA A 143 -13.91 5.46 -11.21
C ALA A 143 -13.29 6.86 -11.35
N ASN A 144 -13.71 7.76 -10.46
CA ASN A 144 -13.24 9.14 -10.39
C ASN A 144 -12.26 9.35 -9.23
N VAL A 145 -12.29 8.45 -8.25
CA VAL A 145 -11.51 8.51 -7.03
C VAL A 145 -10.78 7.18 -6.86
N LEU A 146 -9.46 7.23 -6.65
CA LEU A 146 -8.66 6.08 -6.25
C LEU A 146 -8.38 6.16 -4.75
N LEU A 147 -8.69 5.09 -4.01
CA LEU A 147 -8.51 5.00 -2.55
C LEU A 147 -7.04 4.72 -2.21
N ALA A 148 -6.19 5.71 -2.48
CA ALA A 148 -4.74 5.61 -2.51
C ALA A 148 -4.06 7.00 -2.40
N PRO A 149 -2.77 7.04 -2.04
CA PRO A 149 -1.93 5.92 -1.60
C PRO A 149 -2.12 5.62 -0.10
N THR A 150 -1.62 4.46 0.35
CA THR A 150 -1.55 4.11 1.77
C THR A 150 -0.20 4.56 2.35
N VAL A 151 -0.22 5.33 3.44
CA VAL A 151 0.94 6.01 4.03
C VAL A 151 1.12 5.75 5.52
N CYS A 152 0.53 4.66 6.02
CA CYS A 152 0.77 4.17 7.37
C CYS A 152 2.28 3.89 7.58
N MET A 153 2.76 4.08 8.80
CA MET A 153 4.17 3.97 9.16
C MET A 153 4.52 2.56 9.62
N HIS A 154 5.64 2.01 9.13
CA HIS A 154 6.12 0.69 9.55
C HIS A 154 6.69 0.73 10.98
N ARG A 155 5.81 0.80 11.98
CA ARG A 155 6.15 0.86 13.41
C ARG A 155 6.75 -0.45 13.91
N HIS A 156 6.21 -1.57 13.42
CA HIS A 156 6.62 -2.92 13.81
C HIS A 156 6.59 -3.84 12.58
N PRO A 157 7.56 -4.77 12.42
CA PRO A 157 7.66 -5.58 11.19
C PRO A 157 6.49 -6.55 10.99
N LEU A 158 5.70 -6.82 12.04
CA LEU A 158 4.55 -7.74 11.94
C LEU A 158 3.28 -7.11 11.38
N GLY A 159 3.24 -5.79 11.16
CA GLY A 159 2.06 -5.09 10.66
C GLY A 159 1.52 -5.70 9.36
N GLY A 160 0.26 -6.14 9.38
CA GLY A 160 -0.37 -6.90 8.30
C GLY A 160 -0.42 -6.16 6.96
N ARG A 161 -0.41 -4.83 7.00
CA ARG A 161 -0.45 -3.94 5.82
C ARG A 161 0.83 -3.14 5.61
N ASN A 162 1.94 -3.54 6.23
CA ASN A 162 3.25 -2.93 5.93
C ASN A 162 3.59 -3.06 4.43
N PHE A 163 3.22 -4.17 3.77
CA PHE A 163 3.45 -4.31 2.33
C PHE A 163 2.76 -3.20 1.51
N GLU A 164 1.61 -2.73 1.97
CA GLU A 164 0.74 -1.78 1.29
C GLU A 164 1.25 -0.33 1.40
N SER A 165 1.94 -0.02 2.50
CA SER A 165 2.49 1.31 2.79
C SER A 165 3.94 1.43 2.33
N PHE A 166 4.53 2.63 2.44
CA PHE A 166 5.85 2.91 1.87
C PHE A 166 7.03 2.54 2.79
N SER A 167 7.13 3.16 3.97
CA SER A 167 8.38 3.17 4.74
C SER A 167 8.16 3.38 6.25
N GLU A 168 9.21 3.07 7.03
CA GLU A 168 9.35 3.52 8.42
C GLU A 168 9.77 4.99 8.57
N ASP A 169 10.20 5.64 7.48
CA ASP A 169 10.64 7.04 7.49
C ASP A 169 9.57 7.98 6.92
N PRO A 170 9.13 9.00 7.68
CA PRO A 170 8.01 9.84 7.28
C PRO A 170 8.33 10.76 6.09
N LEU A 171 9.60 11.14 5.87
CA LEU A 171 9.98 11.95 4.73
C LEU A 171 9.90 11.13 3.44
N LEU A 172 10.49 9.91 3.45
CA LEU A 172 10.43 9.02 2.29
C LEU A 172 8.97 8.73 1.90
N THR A 173 8.14 8.32 2.88
CA THR A 173 6.70 8.09 2.68
C THR A 173 5.99 9.32 2.12
N GLY A 174 6.16 10.49 2.73
CA GLY A 174 5.47 11.72 2.32
C GLY A 174 5.85 12.20 0.93
N LYS A 175 7.15 12.21 0.59
CA LYS A 175 7.64 12.68 -0.73
C LYS A 175 7.19 11.78 -1.87
N LEU A 176 7.22 10.46 -1.68
CA LEU A 176 6.76 9.50 -2.68
C LEU A 176 5.23 9.56 -2.85
N ALA A 177 4.48 9.65 -1.75
CA ALA A 177 3.04 9.82 -1.78
C ALA A 177 2.63 11.10 -2.52
N ALA A 178 3.34 12.22 -2.29
CA ALA A 178 3.07 13.48 -2.98
C ALA A 178 3.19 13.36 -4.51
N GLN A 179 4.22 12.67 -5.02
CA GLN A 179 4.39 12.47 -6.46
C GLN A 179 3.33 11.55 -7.06
N TYR A 180 3.01 10.46 -6.37
CA TYR A 180 1.92 9.57 -6.73
C TYR A 180 0.58 10.31 -6.84
N ILE A 181 0.25 11.14 -5.85
CA ILE A 181 -0.98 11.95 -5.80
C ILE A 181 -1.01 12.96 -6.95
N ARG A 182 0.10 13.66 -7.23
CA ARG A 182 0.20 14.59 -8.37
C ARG A 182 -0.10 13.87 -9.69
N GLY A 183 0.52 12.71 -9.91
CA GLY A 183 0.30 11.92 -11.12
C GLY A 183 -1.17 11.55 -11.35
N LEU A 184 -1.90 11.19 -10.28
CA LEU A 184 -3.33 10.92 -10.35
C LEU A 184 -4.15 12.17 -10.72
N GLN A 185 -3.94 13.26 -9.98
CA GLN A 185 -4.78 14.44 -10.05
C GLN A 185 -4.54 15.26 -11.32
N GLU A 186 -3.33 15.26 -11.88
CA GLU A 186 -3.04 15.87 -13.19
C GLU A 186 -3.84 15.22 -14.32
N LYS A 187 -4.23 13.95 -14.15
CA LYS A 187 -5.11 13.24 -15.06
C LYS A 187 -6.58 13.28 -14.64
N GLY A 188 -6.96 14.09 -13.65
CA GLY A 188 -8.35 14.29 -13.24
C GLY A 188 -8.95 13.13 -12.46
N VAL A 189 -8.12 12.34 -11.76
CA VAL A 189 -8.56 11.33 -10.79
C VAL A 189 -8.17 11.81 -9.39
N ALA A 190 -9.13 11.83 -8.47
CA ALA A 190 -8.87 12.19 -7.08
C ALA A 190 -8.06 11.08 -6.39
N ALA A 191 -7.03 11.47 -5.66
CA ALA A 191 -6.41 10.61 -4.67
C ALA A 191 -7.16 10.71 -3.34
N THR A 192 -7.32 9.57 -2.65
CA THR A 192 -7.75 9.49 -1.25
C THR A 192 -6.63 8.92 -0.40
N ILE A 193 -5.76 9.78 0.14
CA ILE A 193 -4.64 9.34 0.99
C ILE A 193 -5.16 8.68 2.28
N LYS A 194 -4.57 7.54 2.69
CA LYS A 194 -5.10 6.72 3.80
C LYS A 194 -4.01 6.05 4.66
N HIS A 195 -4.26 5.69 5.92
CA HIS A 195 -5.47 5.92 6.72
C HIS A 195 -5.13 6.91 7.84
N PHE A 196 -5.91 7.98 7.98
CA PHE A 196 -5.59 9.10 8.86
C PHE A 196 -6.27 8.93 10.24
N VAL A 197 -5.57 8.59 11.31
CA VAL A 197 -4.13 8.30 11.44
C VAL A 197 -3.90 7.27 12.56
N GLY A 198 -2.72 6.64 12.59
CA GLY A 198 -2.33 5.70 13.65
C GLY A 198 -2.88 4.28 13.46
N ASN A 199 -3.18 3.92 12.22
CA ASN A 199 -3.61 2.57 11.83
C ASN A 199 -2.41 1.69 11.47
N GLU A 200 -1.50 1.51 12.44
CA GLU A 200 -0.21 0.85 12.21
C GLU A 200 -0.22 -0.65 12.52
N GLN A 201 -1.41 -1.20 12.82
CA GLN A 201 -1.65 -2.62 13.10
C GLN A 201 -3.07 -3.01 12.70
N GLU A 202 -3.25 -4.26 12.27
CA GLU A 202 -4.57 -4.78 11.90
C GLU A 202 -5.29 -5.44 13.07
N THR A 203 -4.55 -6.01 14.03
CA THR A 203 -5.11 -6.64 15.23
C THR A 203 -5.97 -5.64 15.99
N HIS A 204 -7.27 -5.95 16.07
CA HIS A 204 -8.31 -5.13 16.70
C HIS A 204 -8.46 -3.71 16.11
N ARG A 205 -8.06 -3.46 14.85
CA ARG A 205 -8.08 -2.13 14.22
C ARG A 205 -9.36 -1.31 14.39
N LEU A 206 -10.53 -1.96 14.48
CA LEU A 206 -11.82 -1.30 14.67
C LEU A 206 -12.03 -0.73 16.08
N THR A 207 -11.24 -1.15 17.08
CA THR A 207 -11.50 -0.85 18.50
C THR A 207 -10.25 -0.59 19.32
N ILE A 208 -9.06 -0.82 18.76
CA ILE A 208 -7.79 -0.57 19.44
C ILE A 208 -7.60 0.93 19.64
N ASP A 209 -7.16 1.32 20.84
CA ASP A 209 -6.79 2.69 21.18
C ASP A 209 -5.28 2.88 21.11
N SER A 210 -4.85 3.57 20.05
CA SER A 210 -3.47 3.99 19.85
C SER A 210 -3.17 5.19 20.75
N LEU A 211 -2.41 4.94 21.82
CA LEU A 211 -1.97 5.97 22.76
C LEU A 211 -0.69 6.62 22.25
N ILE A 212 -0.83 7.80 21.66
CA ILE A 212 0.26 8.49 20.96
C ILE A 212 0.45 9.88 21.57
N GLN A 213 1.67 10.17 22.04
CA GLN A 213 2.03 11.53 22.44
C GLN A 213 1.98 12.47 21.24
N GLU A 214 1.64 13.74 21.45
CA GLU A 214 1.48 14.70 20.36
C GLU A 214 2.75 14.86 19.51
N ARG A 215 3.94 14.89 20.14
CA ARG A 215 5.20 15.03 19.40
C ARG A 215 5.44 13.92 18.37
N PRO A 216 5.44 12.62 18.74
CA PRO A 216 5.51 11.55 17.74
C PRO A 216 4.30 11.49 16.80
N LEU A 217 3.10 11.86 17.25
CA LEU A 217 1.95 12.02 16.36
C LEU A 217 2.28 13.00 15.21
N ARG A 218 2.91 14.13 15.53
CA ARG A 218 3.32 15.18 14.56
C ARG A 218 4.50 14.79 13.69
N GLU A 219 5.57 14.29 14.31
CA GLU A 219 6.86 14.06 13.63
C GLU A 219 6.90 12.75 12.84
N ILE A 220 6.07 11.77 13.19
CA ILE A 220 6.07 10.43 12.56
C ILE A 220 4.79 10.16 11.80
N TYR A 221 3.63 10.15 12.47
CA TYR A 221 2.41 9.55 11.88
C TYR A 221 1.60 10.53 11.03
N LEU A 222 1.53 11.81 11.43
CA LEU A 222 0.92 12.87 10.64
C LEU A 222 1.87 13.40 9.55
N ARG A 223 3.18 13.22 9.72
CA ARG A 223 4.19 13.84 8.86
C ARG A 223 4.07 13.46 7.36
N PRO A 224 3.78 12.21 6.97
CA PRO A 224 3.53 11.88 5.56
C PRO A 224 2.31 12.61 4.99
N PHE A 225 1.23 12.72 5.77
CA PHE A 225 0.02 13.44 5.37
C PHE A 225 0.29 14.95 5.27
N GLU A 226 1.02 15.52 6.23
CA GLU A 226 1.43 16.92 6.21
C GLU A 226 2.19 17.27 4.92
N ILE A 227 3.19 16.45 4.57
CA ILE A 227 3.97 16.59 3.34
C ILE A 227 3.07 16.46 2.10
N ALA A 228 2.20 15.45 2.05
CA ALA A 228 1.30 15.22 0.92
C ALA A 228 0.28 16.35 0.74
N VAL A 229 -0.31 16.87 1.83
CA VAL A 229 -1.23 18.02 1.79
C VAL A 229 -0.51 19.26 1.29
N ARG A 230 0.67 19.57 1.81
CA ARG A 230 1.46 20.73 1.41
C ARG A 230 1.92 20.66 -0.05
N GLU A 231 2.38 19.49 -0.49
CA GLU A 231 3.06 19.36 -1.79
C GLU A 231 2.14 18.90 -2.93
N ALA A 232 1.05 18.18 -2.64
CA ALA A 232 0.19 17.60 -3.66
C ALA A 232 -1.30 17.94 -3.49
N ASN A 233 -1.71 18.40 -2.30
CA ASN A 233 -3.08 18.70 -1.91
C ASN A 233 -4.08 17.62 -2.41
N PRO A 234 -4.10 16.43 -1.78
CA PRO A 234 -5.00 15.35 -2.20
C PRO A 234 -6.46 15.83 -2.13
N TRP A 235 -7.29 15.42 -3.08
CA TRP A 235 -8.68 15.90 -3.14
C TRP A 235 -9.58 15.17 -2.14
N ALA A 236 -9.15 14.01 -1.66
CA ALA A 236 -9.79 13.30 -0.57
C ALA A 236 -8.78 12.69 0.41
N LEU A 237 -9.25 12.35 1.61
CA LEU A 237 -8.51 11.70 2.68
C LEU A 237 -9.44 10.70 3.39
N MET A 238 -8.92 9.55 3.81
CA MET A 238 -9.70 8.53 4.52
C MET A 238 -9.31 8.49 5.99
N SER A 239 -10.27 8.64 6.89
CA SER A 239 -10.01 8.46 8.34
C SER A 239 -9.72 7.00 8.66
N SER A 240 -8.91 6.73 9.67
CA SER A 240 -8.64 5.36 10.11
C SER A 240 -9.78 4.75 10.94
N TYR A 241 -9.66 3.45 11.22
CA TYR A 241 -10.60 2.71 12.07
C TYR A 241 -10.38 2.93 13.57
N ASN A 242 -9.12 2.98 13.99
CA ASN A 242 -8.71 2.91 15.39
C ASN A 242 -9.13 4.15 16.20
N LEU A 243 -9.06 4.02 17.53
CA LEU A 243 -9.07 5.16 18.42
C LEU A 243 -7.66 5.75 18.50
N ILE A 244 -7.62 7.06 18.75
CA ILE A 244 -6.43 7.82 19.06
C ILE A 244 -6.69 8.48 20.40
N ASN A 245 -5.91 8.11 21.42
CA ASN A 245 -6.03 8.65 22.78
C ASN A 245 -7.48 8.67 23.32
N GLY A 246 -8.23 7.58 23.09
CA GLY A 246 -9.56 7.34 23.63
C GLY A 246 -10.73 7.80 22.76
N VAL A 247 -10.51 8.33 21.55
CA VAL A 247 -11.56 8.76 20.62
C VAL A 247 -11.31 8.20 19.22
N HIS A 248 -12.34 7.65 18.56
CA HIS A 248 -12.21 7.14 17.19
C HIS A 248 -11.76 8.22 16.21
N ALA A 249 -10.89 7.83 15.27
CA ALA A 249 -10.28 8.76 14.32
C ALA A 249 -11.30 9.56 13.49
N ASP A 250 -12.46 8.98 13.15
CA ASP A 250 -13.54 9.66 12.40
C ASP A 250 -14.21 10.81 13.17
N MET A 251 -14.06 10.85 14.50
CA MET A 251 -14.60 11.90 15.38
C MET A 251 -13.53 12.59 16.24
N HIS A 252 -12.25 12.40 15.91
CA HIS A 252 -11.14 12.94 16.68
C HIS A 252 -10.87 14.40 16.30
N ASN A 253 -11.49 15.35 17.03
CA ASN A 253 -11.38 16.79 16.77
C ASN A 253 -9.93 17.28 16.62
N PHE A 254 -9.02 16.81 17.47
CA PHE A 254 -7.65 17.31 17.43
C PHE A 254 -6.95 17.00 16.09
N THR A 255 -7.16 15.82 15.50
CA THR A 255 -6.50 15.46 14.23
C THR A 255 -7.27 15.97 13.02
N LEU A 256 -8.59 15.78 12.96
CA LEU A 256 -9.39 16.16 11.79
C LEU A 256 -9.72 17.66 11.75
N LYS A 257 -10.02 18.28 12.89
CA LYS A 257 -10.46 19.68 12.94
C LYS A 257 -9.31 20.63 13.21
N ASP A 258 -8.63 20.47 14.34
CA ASP A 258 -7.64 21.44 14.79
C ASP A 258 -6.40 21.41 13.89
N ILE A 259 -5.88 20.22 13.61
CA ILE A 259 -4.71 20.03 12.74
C ILE A 259 -5.08 20.11 11.26
N LEU A 260 -5.87 19.16 10.76
CA LEU A 260 -6.08 19.02 9.31
C LEU A 260 -6.82 20.22 8.72
N ARG A 261 -7.97 20.62 9.28
CA ARG A 261 -8.73 21.80 8.78
C ARG A 261 -8.17 23.13 9.28
N GLY A 262 -7.73 23.20 10.54
CA GLY A 262 -7.28 24.43 11.18
C GLY A 262 -5.87 24.82 10.77
N GLU A 263 -4.88 24.07 11.24
CA GLU A 263 -3.46 24.37 11.03
C GLU A 263 -3.02 24.21 9.58
N TRP A 264 -3.41 23.11 8.92
CA TRP A 264 -2.99 22.82 7.55
C TRP A 264 -3.89 23.47 6.50
N GLY A 265 -5.09 23.95 6.89
CA GLY A 265 -6.04 24.56 5.98
C GLY A 265 -6.56 23.60 4.91
N TYR A 266 -6.58 22.29 5.19
CA TYR A 266 -6.99 21.27 4.23
C TYR A 266 -8.44 21.46 3.79
N ASP A 267 -8.68 21.39 2.49
CA ASP A 267 -9.93 21.81 1.88
C ASP A 267 -10.64 20.68 1.09
N GLY A 268 -10.04 19.48 1.03
CA GLY A 268 -10.60 18.31 0.35
C GLY A 268 -11.67 17.57 1.16
N THR A 269 -12.20 16.47 0.62
CA THR A 269 -13.21 15.65 1.32
C THR A 269 -12.55 14.65 2.27
N VAL A 270 -13.12 14.45 3.45
CA VAL A 270 -12.77 13.35 4.36
C VAL A 270 -13.86 12.30 4.29
N VAL A 271 -13.49 11.07 3.94
CA VAL A 271 -14.38 9.90 3.95
C VAL A 271 -14.01 9.00 5.11
N SER A 272 -14.98 8.28 5.68
CA SER A 272 -14.64 7.19 6.61
C SER A 272 -13.97 6.04 5.85
N ASP A 273 -13.16 5.24 6.54
CA ASP A 273 -12.91 3.87 6.11
C ASP A 273 -14.24 3.06 6.12
N TRP A 274 -14.27 1.91 5.48
CA TRP A 274 -15.47 1.11 5.25
C TRP A 274 -16.09 0.58 6.55
N GLY A 275 -17.20 1.20 6.98
CA GLY A 275 -17.83 0.92 8.27
C GLY A 275 -17.10 1.57 9.46
N GLY A 276 -16.14 2.46 9.20
CA GLY A 276 -15.34 3.19 10.20
C GLY A 276 -15.98 4.47 10.73
N THR A 277 -17.30 4.64 10.60
CA THR A 277 -18.04 5.74 11.24
C THR A 277 -18.56 5.28 12.59
N ASN A 278 -18.35 6.07 13.66
CA ASN A 278 -18.66 5.67 15.04
C ASN A 278 -19.65 6.60 15.76
N SER A 279 -20.10 7.68 15.12
CA SER A 279 -21.09 8.58 15.69
C SER A 279 -21.88 9.33 14.62
N THR A 280 -23.00 9.92 15.02
CA THR A 280 -23.77 10.81 14.15
C THR A 280 -23.19 12.24 14.16
N ALA A 281 -23.27 12.96 15.29
CA ALA A 281 -22.99 14.38 15.32
C ALA A 281 -21.49 14.69 15.49
N GLU A 282 -20.79 13.91 16.31
CA GLU A 282 -19.38 14.11 16.65
C GLU A 282 -18.49 13.93 15.42
N SER A 283 -18.73 12.91 14.60
CA SER A 283 -17.95 12.66 13.38
C SER A 283 -18.08 13.80 12.38
N ILE A 284 -19.29 14.36 12.18
CA ILE A 284 -19.48 15.51 11.27
C ILE A 284 -18.77 16.75 11.82
N ARG A 285 -18.94 17.05 13.12
CA ARG A 285 -18.33 18.23 13.76
C ARG A 285 -16.80 18.20 13.78
N ALA A 286 -16.22 16.99 13.84
CA ALA A 286 -14.78 16.77 13.74
C ALA A 286 -14.26 16.92 12.31
N GLY A 287 -15.12 16.74 11.30
CA GLY A 287 -14.78 16.93 9.90
C GLY A 287 -14.72 15.65 9.06
N CYS A 288 -15.35 14.56 9.49
CA CYS A 288 -15.63 13.39 8.64
C CYS A 288 -16.87 13.65 7.80
N ASP A 289 -16.67 13.94 6.51
CA ASP A 289 -17.70 14.48 5.62
C ASP A 289 -18.65 13.39 5.11
N VAL A 290 -18.15 12.21 4.75
CA VAL A 290 -18.95 11.12 4.14
C VAL A 290 -18.73 9.78 4.83
N GLU A 291 -19.83 9.12 5.23
CA GLU A 291 -19.82 7.71 5.66
C GLU A 291 -19.78 6.78 4.43
N PHE A 292 -18.80 5.87 4.41
CA PHE A 292 -18.72 4.74 3.47
C PHE A 292 -18.68 3.40 4.22
N PRO A 293 -19.26 2.32 3.65
CA PRO A 293 -20.23 2.31 2.54
C PRO A 293 -21.60 2.84 3.00
N TYR A 294 -22.64 2.74 2.15
CA TYR A 294 -24.01 3.08 2.58
C TYR A 294 -24.42 2.30 3.83
N SER A 295 -24.92 3.02 4.84
CA SER A 295 -25.35 2.50 6.12
C SER A 295 -26.45 3.39 6.70
N PRO A 296 -27.56 2.82 7.21
CA PRO A 296 -28.59 3.59 7.90
C PRO A 296 -28.24 3.88 9.36
N LYS A 297 -27.06 3.45 9.85
CA LYS A 297 -26.72 3.45 11.27
C LYS A 297 -26.49 4.85 11.84
N TRP A 298 -25.78 5.71 11.11
CA TRP A 298 -25.26 6.97 11.65
C TRP A 298 -25.70 8.21 10.89
N ARG A 299 -26.01 8.09 9.59
CA ARG A 299 -26.32 9.22 8.70
C ARG A 299 -27.80 9.25 8.32
N PHE A 300 -28.15 10.21 7.46
CA PHE A 300 -29.49 10.48 6.97
C PHE A 300 -30.51 10.80 8.09
N ASP A 301 -31.40 9.88 8.43
CA ASP A 301 -32.46 10.10 9.42
C ASP A 301 -31.88 10.49 10.78
N LYS A 302 -30.75 9.88 11.16
CA LYS A 302 -30.07 10.19 12.42
C LYS A 302 -29.50 11.61 12.48
N VAL A 303 -29.04 12.14 11.36
CA VAL A 303 -28.56 13.53 11.29
C VAL A 303 -29.73 14.51 11.37
N ILE A 304 -30.84 14.21 10.69
CA ILE A 304 -32.06 15.02 10.76
C ILE A 304 -32.63 15.03 12.19
N GLU A 305 -32.66 13.87 12.85
CA GLU A 305 -33.05 13.73 14.27
C GLU A 305 -32.12 14.52 15.19
N ALA A 306 -30.80 14.35 15.04
CA ALA A 306 -29.80 15.06 15.84
C ALA A 306 -29.90 16.59 15.68
N MET A 307 -30.22 17.07 14.47
CA MET A 307 -30.38 18.50 14.22
C MET A 307 -31.66 19.06 14.88
N LYS A 308 -32.77 18.31 14.83
CA LYS A 308 -34.02 18.67 15.55
C LYS A 308 -33.80 18.73 17.06
N ASP A 309 -32.96 17.84 17.59
CA ASP A 309 -32.57 17.80 19.00
C ASP A 309 -31.53 18.87 19.39
N GLY A 310 -31.02 19.66 18.44
CA GLY A 310 -29.98 20.66 18.68
C GLY A 310 -28.59 20.08 18.98
N LYS A 311 -28.34 18.81 18.64
CA LYS A 311 -27.05 18.12 18.85
C LYS A 311 -26.02 18.42 17.74
N ILE A 312 -26.49 18.85 16.57
CA ILE A 312 -25.67 19.27 15.43
C ILE A 312 -26.25 20.55 14.83
N ALA A 313 -25.38 21.47 14.42
CA ALA A 313 -25.80 22.73 13.81
C ALA A 313 -25.93 22.59 12.29
N GLN A 314 -26.71 23.47 11.66
CA GLN A 314 -26.84 23.46 10.19
C GLN A 314 -25.49 23.76 9.52
N GLU A 315 -24.66 24.60 10.15
CA GLU A 315 -23.34 24.97 9.66
C GLU A 315 -22.37 23.77 9.60
N ASP A 316 -22.52 22.79 10.49
CA ASP A 316 -21.74 21.55 10.47
C ASP A 316 -22.10 20.70 9.22
N ILE A 317 -23.41 20.60 8.93
CA ILE A 317 -23.94 19.89 7.75
C ILE A 317 -23.53 20.62 6.46
N ASP A 318 -23.66 21.95 6.45
CA ASP A 318 -23.32 22.80 5.31
C ASP A 318 -21.82 22.70 4.98
N SER A 319 -20.95 22.69 5.99
CA SER A 319 -19.50 22.53 5.81
C SER A 319 -19.13 21.18 5.21
N ALA A 320 -19.71 20.09 5.74
CA ALA A 320 -19.46 18.76 5.22
C ALA A 320 -19.98 18.60 3.78
N ALA A 321 -21.20 19.09 3.50
CA ALA A 321 -21.76 19.07 2.15
C ALA A 321 -20.96 19.94 1.16
N GLU A 322 -20.44 21.10 1.57
CA GLU A 322 -19.53 21.93 0.75
C GLU A 322 -18.27 21.14 0.35
N ASN A 323 -17.68 20.39 1.29
CA ASN A 323 -16.49 19.59 1.01
C ASN A 323 -16.78 18.46 0.00
N VAL A 324 -17.93 17.79 0.11
CA VAL A 324 -18.37 16.77 -0.86
C VAL A 324 -18.61 17.38 -2.23
N LEU A 325 -19.32 18.51 -2.28
CA LEU A 325 -19.58 19.23 -3.54
C LEU A 325 -18.28 19.74 -4.17
N THR A 326 -17.30 20.14 -3.37
CA THR A 326 -15.99 20.55 -3.88
C THR A 326 -15.28 19.41 -4.59
N LEU A 327 -15.36 18.18 -4.08
CA LEU A 327 -14.85 16.99 -4.77
C LEU A 327 -15.62 16.70 -6.07
N VAL A 328 -16.95 16.83 -6.06
CA VAL A 328 -17.77 16.69 -7.27
C VAL A 328 -17.37 17.73 -8.32
N GLU A 329 -17.16 18.99 -7.95
CA GLU A 329 -16.73 20.06 -8.86
C GLU A 329 -15.33 19.82 -9.44
N ARG A 330 -14.41 19.26 -8.65
CA ARG A 330 -13.06 18.92 -9.14
C ARG A 330 -13.07 17.77 -10.15
N LEU A 331 -14.05 16.88 -10.09
CA LEU A 331 -14.09 15.65 -10.87
C LEU A 331 -15.04 15.70 -12.07
N LYS A 332 -16.28 16.13 -11.84
CA LYS A 332 -17.36 16.05 -12.82
C LYS A 332 -18.09 17.37 -13.06
N GLY A 333 -18.09 18.30 -12.09
CA GLY A 333 -18.91 19.50 -12.17
C GLY A 333 -20.39 19.16 -12.36
N ASP A 334 -20.95 19.52 -13.51
CA ASP A 334 -22.34 19.25 -13.90
C ASP A 334 -22.50 18.01 -14.82
N ASP A 335 -21.44 17.24 -15.06
CA ASP A 335 -21.49 16.07 -15.95
C ASP A 335 -22.32 14.92 -15.35
N MET A 336 -23.57 14.84 -15.79
CA MET A 336 -24.54 13.80 -15.45
C MET A 336 -24.48 12.58 -16.38
N SER A 337 -23.42 12.43 -17.17
CA SER A 337 -23.23 11.25 -18.02
C SER A 337 -23.34 9.95 -17.21
N ALA A 338 -23.96 8.94 -17.81
CA ALA A 338 -24.09 7.63 -17.19
C ALA A 338 -22.71 6.99 -17.03
N GLU A 339 -22.52 6.24 -15.94
CA GLU A 339 -21.30 5.46 -15.74
C GLU A 339 -21.13 4.43 -16.88
N GLU A 340 -19.99 4.48 -17.55
CA GLU A 340 -19.64 3.49 -18.56
C GLU A 340 -19.35 2.13 -17.91
N ALA A 341 -19.51 1.04 -18.66
CA ALA A 341 -19.10 -0.27 -18.18
C ALA A 341 -17.59 -0.32 -17.95
N GLU A 342 -17.17 -0.99 -16.87
CA GLU A 342 -15.75 -1.23 -16.63
C GLU A 342 -15.11 -2.03 -17.77
N ARG A 343 -13.90 -1.66 -18.15
CA ARG A 343 -13.16 -2.26 -19.28
C ARG A 343 -11.71 -2.50 -18.94
N GLU A 344 -11.08 -3.47 -19.58
CA GLU A 344 -9.62 -3.62 -19.51
C GLU A 344 -8.91 -2.46 -20.24
N ASP A 345 -7.73 -2.06 -19.77
CA ASP A 345 -6.85 -1.05 -20.38
C ASP A 345 -5.40 -1.56 -20.46
N ASN A 346 -5.23 -2.79 -20.95
CA ASN A 346 -3.95 -3.51 -20.96
C ASN A 346 -2.96 -2.95 -22.01
N ARG A 347 -2.32 -1.82 -21.68
CA ARG A 347 -1.35 -1.12 -22.52
C ARG A 347 0.08 -1.62 -22.30
N GLU A 348 0.87 -1.63 -23.39
CA GLU A 348 2.29 -2.02 -23.33
C GLU A 348 3.12 -1.09 -22.44
N ALA A 349 2.89 0.23 -22.54
CA ALA A 349 3.55 1.21 -21.69
C ALA A 349 3.34 0.92 -20.19
N THR A 350 2.11 0.59 -19.78
CA THR A 350 1.80 0.22 -18.39
C THR A 350 2.52 -1.06 -17.97
N ARG A 351 2.56 -2.08 -18.82
CA ARG A 351 3.29 -3.33 -18.53
C ARG A 351 4.79 -3.10 -18.37
N ASN A 352 5.36 -2.26 -19.24
CA ASN A 352 6.78 -1.89 -19.17
C ASN A 352 7.08 -1.11 -17.89
N LEU A 353 6.22 -0.17 -17.51
CA LEU A 353 6.34 0.58 -16.27
C LEU A 353 6.26 -0.33 -15.03
N ILE A 354 5.30 -1.26 -14.99
CA ILE A 354 5.20 -2.26 -13.90
C ILE A 354 6.49 -3.07 -13.78
N ARG A 355 7.04 -3.53 -14.92
CA ARG A 355 8.29 -4.27 -14.95
C ARG A 355 9.48 -3.42 -14.47
N THR A 356 9.57 -2.17 -14.93
CA THR A 356 10.59 -1.21 -14.49
C THR A 356 10.50 -0.94 -12.99
N ALA A 357 9.31 -0.64 -12.47
CA ALA A 357 9.09 -0.40 -11.06
C ALA A 357 9.44 -1.63 -10.21
N GLY A 358 9.06 -2.83 -10.68
CA GLY A 358 9.44 -4.09 -10.04
C GLY A 358 10.96 -4.25 -9.97
N ALA A 359 11.65 -4.05 -11.09
CA ALA A 359 13.11 -4.20 -11.17
C ALA A 359 13.87 -3.15 -10.35
N GLU A 360 13.42 -1.88 -10.35
CA GLU A 360 14.01 -0.81 -9.54
C GLU A 360 13.74 -0.98 -8.04
N GLY A 361 12.65 -1.64 -7.65
CA GLY A 361 12.34 -1.94 -6.26
C GLY A 361 13.11 -3.15 -5.70
N LEU A 362 13.73 -3.97 -6.57
CA LEU A 362 14.56 -5.09 -6.14
C LEU A 362 15.81 -4.59 -5.40
N THR A 363 15.92 -4.98 -4.14
CA THR A 363 17.03 -4.59 -3.27
C THR A 363 18.00 -5.75 -3.11
N LEU A 364 19.22 -5.61 -3.64
CA LEU A 364 20.28 -6.60 -3.46
C LEU A 364 20.89 -6.45 -2.05
N LEU A 365 20.61 -7.39 -1.16
CA LEU A 365 21.04 -7.30 0.24
C LEU A 365 22.47 -7.80 0.47
N LYS A 366 22.86 -8.88 -0.22
CA LYS A 366 24.16 -9.54 -0.13
C LYS A 366 24.59 -10.08 -1.50
N ASN A 367 25.88 -9.97 -1.82
CA ASN A 367 26.47 -10.61 -3.01
C ASN A 367 27.94 -10.97 -2.73
N GLU A 368 28.15 -11.99 -1.90
CA GLU A 368 29.49 -12.49 -1.55
C GLU A 368 29.99 -13.46 -2.63
N GLY A 369 31.28 -13.42 -2.96
CA GLY A 369 31.88 -14.32 -3.97
C GLY A 369 31.44 -14.07 -5.41
N ALA A 370 30.82 -12.90 -5.69
CA ALA A 370 30.32 -12.51 -7.01
C ALA A 370 29.45 -13.61 -7.65
N VAL A 371 28.51 -14.16 -6.89
CA VAL A 371 27.56 -15.15 -7.42
C VAL A 371 26.63 -14.51 -8.45
N LEU A 372 26.21 -13.27 -8.21
CA LEU A 372 25.42 -12.46 -9.14
C LEU A 372 26.28 -11.40 -9.85
N PRO A 373 25.93 -11.03 -11.10
CA PRO A 373 24.86 -11.60 -11.92
C PRO A 373 25.18 -13.02 -12.44
N LEU A 374 24.14 -13.79 -12.76
CA LEU A 374 24.27 -15.10 -13.40
C LEU A 374 24.61 -14.95 -14.88
N ASP A 375 25.48 -15.83 -15.38
CA ASP A 375 25.77 -15.92 -16.81
C ASP A 375 24.73 -16.83 -17.48
N SER A 376 23.87 -16.25 -18.32
CA SER A 376 22.80 -16.97 -19.03
C SER A 376 23.33 -18.03 -20.00
N LYS A 377 24.57 -17.92 -20.47
CA LYS A 377 25.16 -18.81 -21.47
C LYS A 377 25.86 -20.01 -20.88
N THR A 378 26.32 -19.91 -19.62
CA THR A 378 27.16 -20.95 -19.03
C THR A 378 26.64 -21.53 -17.73
N SER A 379 25.74 -20.86 -17.02
CA SER A 379 25.30 -21.32 -15.69
C SER A 379 24.17 -22.33 -15.81
N ARG A 380 24.36 -23.56 -15.34
CA ARG A 380 23.23 -24.48 -15.11
C ARG A 380 22.56 -24.12 -13.79
N VAL A 381 21.25 -23.89 -13.82
CA VAL A 381 20.52 -23.32 -12.68
C VAL A 381 19.52 -24.32 -12.13
N ALA A 382 19.56 -24.57 -10.83
CA ALA A 382 18.47 -25.25 -10.11
C ALA A 382 17.57 -24.20 -9.46
N VAL A 383 16.34 -24.05 -9.96
CA VAL A 383 15.34 -23.17 -9.36
C VAL A 383 14.56 -23.96 -8.32
N ILE A 384 14.63 -23.55 -7.06
CA ILE A 384 14.13 -24.32 -5.93
C ILE A 384 13.18 -23.45 -5.10
N GLY A 385 12.11 -24.05 -4.56
CA GLY A 385 11.35 -23.45 -3.47
C GLY A 385 9.88 -23.18 -3.79
N PRO A 386 9.08 -22.92 -2.74
CA PRO A 386 7.62 -22.88 -2.85
C PRO A 386 7.09 -21.73 -3.71
N ASN A 387 7.89 -20.67 -3.86
CA ASN A 387 7.53 -19.49 -4.64
C ASN A 387 8.10 -19.50 -6.06
N ALA A 388 8.84 -20.54 -6.46
CA ALA A 388 9.46 -20.60 -7.77
C ALA A 388 8.44 -20.84 -8.91
N ASN A 389 7.48 -21.75 -8.72
CA ASN A 389 6.51 -22.14 -9.74
C ASN A 389 5.10 -21.56 -9.50
N ARG A 390 5.01 -20.43 -8.79
CA ARG A 390 3.77 -19.68 -8.59
C ARG A 390 4.06 -18.18 -8.62
N ALA A 391 3.05 -17.38 -8.97
CA ALA A 391 3.19 -15.94 -9.07
C ALA A 391 2.53 -15.23 -7.89
N ILE A 392 3.37 -14.65 -7.02
CA ILE A 392 2.91 -13.85 -5.89
C ILE A 392 3.17 -12.39 -6.22
N ALA A 393 2.09 -11.64 -6.41
CA ALA A 393 2.11 -10.32 -7.03
C ALA A 393 1.84 -9.18 -6.04
N GLY A 394 1.39 -9.49 -4.83
CA GLY A 394 1.12 -8.53 -3.76
C GLY A 394 0.50 -9.19 -2.54
N GLY A 395 0.16 -8.39 -1.53
CA GLY A 395 -0.51 -8.86 -0.31
C GLY A 395 -2.03 -8.98 -0.46
N GLY A 396 -2.69 -9.40 0.62
CA GLY A 396 -4.14 -9.64 0.68
C GLY A 396 -4.98 -8.38 0.94
N GLY A 397 -6.30 -8.54 1.00
CA GLY A 397 -7.22 -7.47 1.38
C GLY A 397 -7.59 -6.49 0.26
N SER A 398 -7.93 -5.26 0.64
CA SER A 398 -8.38 -4.19 -0.25
C SER A 398 -7.34 -3.72 -1.26
N ALA A 399 -6.05 -4.02 -1.09
CA ALA A 399 -5.03 -3.76 -2.12
C ALA A 399 -5.00 -4.84 -3.22
N SER A 400 -5.67 -5.97 -3.02
CA SER A 400 -5.73 -7.04 -4.03
C SER A 400 -6.68 -6.70 -5.17
N LEU A 401 -6.40 -7.25 -6.36
CA LEU A 401 -7.24 -7.14 -7.55
C LEU A 401 -7.01 -8.32 -8.50
N ASN A 402 -7.80 -8.39 -9.57
CA ASN A 402 -7.64 -9.37 -10.65
C ASN A 402 -6.66 -8.82 -11.73
N PRO A 403 -5.40 -9.29 -11.82
CA PRO A 403 -4.45 -8.68 -12.75
C PRO A 403 -4.67 -9.16 -14.20
N TYR A 404 -4.22 -8.38 -15.19
CA TYR A 404 -4.24 -8.78 -16.60
C TYR A 404 -3.62 -10.17 -16.83
N TYR A 405 -2.43 -10.36 -16.27
CA TYR A 405 -1.71 -11.62 -16.18
C TYR A 405 -0.67 -11.54 -15.06
N LYS A 406 -0.12 -12.69 -14.68
CA LYS A 406 1.02 -12.78 -13.76
C LYS A 406 2.14 -13.56 -14.44
N THR A 407 3.39 -13.28 -14.08
CA THR A 407 4.57 -14.01 -14.56
C THR A 407 5.08 -14.93 -13.46
N VAL A 408 5.41 -16.18 -13.82
CA VAL A 408 5.95 -17.17 -12.88
C VAL A 408 7.49 -17.04 -12.87
N PRO A 409 8.15 -16.98 -11.69
CA PRO A 409 9.60 -16.83 -11.61
C PRO A 409 10.37 -17.92 -12.37
N LEU A 410 10.00 -19.19 -12.19
CA LEU A 410 10.61 -20.33 -12.90
C LEU A 410 10.59 -20.15 -14.41
N GLU A 411 9.44 -19.80 -14.97
CA GLU A 411 9.28 -19.59 -16.41
C GLU A 411 10.06 -18.38 -16.91
N SER A 412 10.17 -17.34 -16.08
CA SER A 412 10.94 -16.13 -16.40
C SER A 412 12.45 -16.41 -16.41
N ILE A 413 12.94 -17.25 -15.49
CA ILE A 413 14.33 -17.70 -15.44
C ILE A 413 14.64 -18.65 -16.61
N ARG A 414 13.75 -19.59 -16.92
CA ARG A 414 13.85 -20.45 -18.10
C ARG A 414 13.95 -19.64 -19.38
N ALA A 415 13.13 -18.60 -19.52
CA ALA A 415 13.14 -17.74 -20.70
C ALA A 415 14.43 -16.90 -20.82
N ALA A 416 15.12 -16.61 -19.72
CA ALA A 416 16.34 -15.82 -19.70
C ALA A 416 17.63 -16.65 -19.82
N SER A 417 17.59 -17.96 -19.55
CA SER A 417 18.73 -18.88 -19.60
C SER A 417 18.88 -19.54 -20.97
N GLU A 418 20.12 -19.66 -21.48
CA GLU A 418 20.45 -20.50 -22.64
C GLU A 418 20.87 -21.93 -22.22
N GLN A 419 21.02 -22.18 -20.92
CA GLN A 419 21.36 -23.47 -20.32
C GLN A 419 20.16 -24.13 -19.63
N GLU A 420 20.31 -25.41 -19.28
CA GLU A 420 19.31 -26.18 -18.56
C GLU A 420 18.93 -25.52 -17.22
N VAL A 421 17.62 -25.39 -17.00
CA VAL A 421 17.02 -24.91 -15.74
C VAL A 421 16.15 -26.00 -15.14
N THR A 422 16.63 -26.62 -14.07
CA THR A 422 15.89 -27.64 -13.32
C THR A 422 14.99 -26.97 -12.27
N PHE A 423 13.94 -27.68 -11.85
CA PHE A 423 13.01 -27.20 -10.84
C PHE A 423 12.80 -28.25 -9.75
N ALA A 424 12.77 -27.81 -8.49
CA ALA A 424 12.27 -28.60 -7.37
C ALA A 424 11.42 -27.74 -6.44
N GLN A 425 10.29 -28.27 -5.97
CA GLN A 425 9.37 -27.55 -5.08
C GLN A 425 10.01 -27.24 -3.72
N GLY A 426 10.78 -28.17 -3.15
CA GLY A 426 11.45 -28.02 -1.86
C GLY A 426 10.53 -28.18 -0.65
N CYS A 427 9.48 -27.35 -0.55
CA CYS A 427 8.48 -27.44 0.51
C CYS A 427 7.14 -26.78 0.09
N HIS A 428 6.14 -26.89 0.97
CA HIS A 428 4.90 -26.12 0.88
C HIS A 428 5.02 -24.79 1.66
N ILE A 429 4.06 -23.88 1.47
CA ILE A 429 4.01 -22.52 2.06
C ILE A 429 2.59 -22.17 2.55
N TYR A 430 1.69 -23.15 2.55
CA TYR A 430 0.28 -22.94 2.81
C TYR A 430 0.05 -22.42 4.22
N LYS A 431 -0.52 -21.21 4.33
CA LYS A 431 -1.17 -20.79 5.58
C LYS A 431 -2.46 -21.56 5.77
N TRP A 432 -3.25 -21.60 4.69
CA TRP A 432 -4.39 -22.49 4.52
C TRP A 432 -4.18 -23.32 3.26
N LEU A 433 -4.80 -24.50 3.18
CA LEU A 433 -4.69 -25.31 1.98
C LEU A 433 -5.18 -24.53 0.75
N PRO A 434 -4.55 -24.69 -0.43
CA PRO A 434 -5.00 -24.01 -1.65
C PRO A 434 -6.48 -24.24 -1.93
N VAL A 435 -7.14 -23.26 -2.52
CA VAL A 435 -8.55 -23.39 -2.92
C VAL A 435 -8.74 -24.62 -3.82
N ALA A 436 -9.78 -25.41 -3.55
CA ALA A 436 -10.10 -26.63 -4.29
C ALA A 436 -10.52 -26.41 -5.76
N SER A 437 -10.73 -25.16 -6.16
CA SER A 437 -11.28 -24.75 -7.47
C SER A 437 -10.66 -25.45 -8.69
N PRO A 438 -9.33 -25.68 -8.78
CA PRO A 438 -8.73 -26.38 -9.93
C PRO A 438 -9.18 -27.84 -10.11
N TYR A 439 -9.78 -28.43 -9.08
CA TYR A 439 -10.26 -29.82 -9.05
C TYR A 439 -11.79 -29.91 -9.11
N CYS A 440 -12.47 -28.77 -9.11
CA CYS A 440 -13.91 -28.64 -8.85
C CYS A 440 -14.72 -28.40 -10.12
N THR A 441 -15.78 -29.18 -10.28
CA THR A 441 -16.85 -28.92 -11.26
C THR A 441 -18.20 -28.79 -10.58
N GLU A 442 -19.11 -27.99 -11.13
CA GLU A 442 -20.51 -28.00 -10.74
C GLU A 442 -21.27 -29.17 -11.39
N LYS A 443 -22.54 -29.36 -11.04
CA LYS A 443 -23.38 -30.50 -11.42
C LYS A 443 -23.45 -30.81 -12.92
N SER A 444 -23.38 -29.81 -13.78
CA SER A 444 -23.35 -29.98 -15.25
C SER A 444 -21.96 -30.30 -15.82
N GLY A 445 -20.96 -30.46 -14.96
CA GLY A 445 -19.58 -30.79 -15.31
C GLY A 445 -18.73 -29.58 -15.71
N LYS A 446 -19.26 -28.35 -15.61
CA LYS A 446 -18.46 -27.15 -15.88
C LYS A 446 -17.62 -26.82 -14.64
N PRO A 447 -16.45 -26.18 -14.80
CA PRO A 447 -15.63 -25.80 -13.65
C PRO A 447 -16.36 -24.88 -12.66
N GLY A 448 -16.11 -25.08 -11.37
CA GLY A 448 -16.59 -24.23 -10.30
C GLY A 448 -17.48 -24.91 -9.25
N VAL A 449 -18.22 -24.07 -8.53
CA VAL A 449 -19.12 -24.40 -7.43
C VAL A 449 -20.51 -23.87 -7.78
N GLY A 450 -21.52 -24.74 -7.73
CA GLY A 450 -22.92 -24.33 -7.82
C GLY A 450 -23.44 -23.86 -6.47
N ILE A 451 -24.25 -22.81 -6.41
CA ILE A 451 -24.81 -22.26 -5.19
C ILE A 451 -26.31 -22.07 -5.39
N ASP A 452 -27.10 -22.78 -4.60
CA ASP A 452 -28.54 -22.62 -4.52
C ASP A 452 -28.87 -21.72 -3.32
N TRP A 453 -29.56 -20.63 -3.58
CA TRP A 453 -29.84 -19.58 -2.60
C TRP A 453 -31.30 -19.62 -2.16
N PHE A 454 -31.55 -19.43 -0.86
CA PHE A 454 -32.87 -19.44 -0.25
C PHE A 454 -33.12 -18.12 0.45
N ALA A 455 -34.37 -17.65 0.41
CA ALA A 455 -34.79 -16.50 1.21
C ALA A 455 -34.92 -16.90 2.69
N GLY A 456 -34.36 -16.10 3.59
CA GLY A 456 -34.28 -16.43 5.02
C GLY A 456 -33.19 -17.47 5.34
N ASP A 457 -32.90 -17.64 6.63
CA ASP A 457 -31.76 -18.43 7.14
C ASP A 457 -32.12 -19.90 7.48
N LYS A 458 -33.31 -20.38 7.06
CA LYS A 458 -33.87 -21.69 7.44
C LYS A 458 -33.93 -22.73 6.32
N PHE A 459 -33.41 -22.43 5.12
CA PHE A 459 -33.46 -23.32 3.94
C PHE A 459 -34.89 -23.73 3.55
N GLU A 460 -35.86 -22.83 3.77
CA GLU A 460 -37.27 -23.11 3.50
C GLU A 460 -37.65 -22.81 2.05
N GLY A 461 -38.43 -23.70 1.44
CA GLY A 461 -38.91 -23.54 0.06
C GLY A 461 -37.91 -24.00 -1.01
N GLU A 462 -38.19 -23.61 -2.25
CA GLU A 462 -37.30 -23.86 -3.40
C GLU A 462 -36.23 -22.77 -3.50
N PRO A 463 -35.05 -23.05 -4.09
CA PRO A 463 -34.04 -22.04 -4.36
C PRO A 463 -34.61 -20.86 -5.15
N VAL A 464 -34.41 -19.64 -4.64
CA VAL A 464 -34.86 -18.39 -5.28
C VAL A 464 -33.92 -18.02 -6.43
N VAL A 465 -32.63 -18.30 -6.27
CA VAL A 465 -31.59 -18.05 -7.26
C VAL A 465 -30.60 -19.21 -7.24
N THR A 466 -30.18 -19.68 -8.41
CA THR A 466 -29.02 -20.58 -8.56
C THR A 466 -27.89 -19.82 -9.25
N GLN A 467 -26.68 -19.91 -8.70
CA GLN A 467 -25.49 -19.25 -9.24
C GLN A 467 -24.35 -20.25 -9.40
N ARG A 468 -23.42 -19.95 -10.30
CA ARG A 468 -22.14 -20.64 -10.40
C ARG A 468 -21.03 -19.67 -10.04
N ARG A 469 -20.11 -20.11 -9.18
CA ARG A 469 -18.85 -19.40 -8.87
C ARG A 469 -17.69 -20.23 -9.36
N MET A 470 -16.66 -19.58 -9.88
CA MET A 470 -15.46 -20.26 -10.38
C MET A 470 -14.50 -20.62 -9.25
N ASN A 471 -14.58 -19.91 -8.12
CA ASN A 471 -13.72 -20.08 -6.96
C ASN A 471 -14.48 -20.84 -5.85
N SER A 472 -13.74 -21.59 -5.04
CA SER A 472 -14.20 -22.30 -3.84
C SER A 472 -13.88 -21.54 -2.56
N ASP A 473 -13.23 -20.39 -2.68
CA ASP A 473 -13.28 -19.30 -1.70
C ASP A 473 -14.51 -18.42 -2.02
N LEU A 474 -15.59 -18.63 -1.26
CA LEU A 474 -16.88 -17.99 -1.41
C LEU A 474 -17.01 -16.84 -0.41
N PHE A 475 -16.26 -15.77 -0.64
CA PHE A 475 -16.36 -14.53 0.12
C PHE A 475 -17.52 -13.67 -0.42
N LEU A 476 -18.63 -13.60 0.33
CA LEU A 476 -19.92 -13.11 -0.20
C LEU A 476 -20.28 -11.68 0.25
N TRP A 477 -19.30 -10.85 0.65
CA TRP A 477 -19.54 -9.49 1.15
C TRP A 477 -20.28 -8.57 0.17
N ASP A 478 -19.83 -8.52 -1.07
CA ASP A 478 -20.38 -7.65 -2.10
C ASP A 478 -21.11 -8.42 -3.21
N SER A 479 -21.21 -9.75 -3.09
CA SER A 479 -21.64 -10.63 -4.20
C SER A 479 -22.84 -11.55 -3.88
N ALA A 480 -23.41 -11.46 -2.68
CA ALA A 480 -24.69 -12.10 -2.38
C ALA A 480 -25.85 -11.42 -3.14
N PRO A 481 -26.83 -12.17 -3.69
CA PRO A 481 -27.97 -11.63 -4.45
C PRO A 481 -29.04 -11.03 -3.51
N LEU A 482 -28.67 -10.02 -2.73
CA LEU A 482 -29.51 -9.46 -1.66
C LEU A 482 -30.84 -8.88 -2.16
N LYS A 483 -30.97 -8.56 -3.45
CA LYS A 483 -32.23 -8.10 -4.04
C LYS A 483 -33.26 -9.22 -4.11
N GLU A 484 -32.80 -10.45 -4.35
CA GLU A 484 -33.64 -11.63 -4.54
C GLU A 484 -33.86 -12.37 -3.22
N VAL A 485 -32.82 -12.55 -2.40
CA VAL A 485 -32.92 -13.33 -1.15
C VAL A 485 -33.21 -12.50 0.11
N GLY A 486 -33.02 -11.18 0.02
CA GLY A 486 -33.12 -10.29 1.18
C GLY A 486 -31.85 -10.26 2.05
N PRO A 487 -31.89 -9.54 3.18
CA PRO A 487 -30.74 -9.34 4.06
C PRO A 487 -30.39 -10.57 4.91
N GLU A 488 -31.31 -11.51 5.05
CA GLU A 488 -31.13 -12.77 5.77
C GLU A 488 -31.30 -13.90 4.76
N TRP A 489 -30.32 -14.78 4.68
CA TRP A 489 -30.31 -15.82 3.67
C TRP A 489 -29.60 -17.09 4.13
N SER A 490 -29.91 -18.17 3.43
CA SER A 490 -29.24 -19.46 3.52
C SER A 490 -28.87 -19.95 2.12
N ALA A 491 -27.81 -20.73 2.02
CA ALA A 491 -27.30 -21.20 0.74
C ALA A 491 -26.72 -22.61 0.84
N VAL A 492 -26.89 -23.37 -0.25
CA VAL A 492 -26.27 -24.69 -0.43
C VAL A 492 -25.27 -24.60 -1.57
N ALA A 493 -23.98 -24.68 -1.25
CA ALA A 493 -22.91 -24.75 -2.23
C ALA A 493 -22.55 -26.21 -2.53
N THR A 494 -22.50 -26.61 -3.80
CA THR A 494 -22.17 -27.97 -4.23
C THR A 494 -21.08 -27.96 -5.29
N THR A 495 -20.08 -28.83 -5.13
CA THR A 495 -19.04 -29.06 -6.13
C THR A 495 -18.59 -30.51 -6.13
N TYR A 496 -18.05 -30.96 -7.26
CA TYR A 496 -17.52 -32.30 -7.47
C TYR A 496 -16.00 -32.17 -7.63
N LEU A 497 -15.28 -32.61 -6.61
CA LEU A 497 -13.83 -32.57 -6.55
C LEU A 497 -13.26 -33.85 -7.15
N THR A 498 -12.41 -33.75 -8.17
CA THR A 498 -11.78 -34.92 -8.81
C THR A 498 -10.27 -34.93 -8.59
N PRO A 499 -9.72 -35.79 -7.71
CA PRO A 499 -8.28 -35.84 -7.45
C PRO A 499 -7.52 -36.42 -8.65
N LYS A 500 -6.23 -36.09 -8.75
CA LYS A 500 -5.34 -36.62 -9.80
C LYS A 500 -4.59 -37.87 -9.35
N THR A 501 -4.45 -38.04 -8.04
CA THR A 501 -3.78 -39.17 -7.40
C THR A 501 -4.78 -39.98 -6.56
N THR A 502 -4.41 -41.22 -6.25
CA THR A 502 -5.14 -42.04 -5.28
C THR A 502 -4.37 -41.96 -3.98
N GLY A 503 -5.06 -41.68 -2.88
CA GLY A 503 -4.42 -41.57 -1.59
C GLY A 503 -5.33 -40.95 -0.55
N LYS A 504 -4.74 -40.65 0.59
CA LYS A 504 -5.44 -39.98 1.69
C LYS A 504 -5.23 -38.49 1.57
N HIS A 505 -6.21 -37.80 0.98
CA HIS A 505 -6.12 -36.38 0.65
C HIS A 505 -6.79 -35.52 1.73
N THR A 506 -6.40 -34.26 1.81
CA THR A 506 -6.91 -33.33 2.81
C THR A 506 -7.82 -32.31 2.17
N VAL A 507 -9.04 -32.17 2.68
CA VAL A 507 -9.98 -31.08 2.39
C VAL A 507 -9.95 -30.11 3.58
N SER A 508 -9.81 -28.81 3.33
CA SER A 508 -9.93 -27.78 4.37
C SER A 508 -11.28 -27.08 4.26
N PHE A 509 -11.85 -26.68 5.40
CA PHE A 509 -13.12 -25.96 5.45
C PHE A 509 -13.12 -24.86 6.51
N MET A 510 -13.60 -23.70 6.10
CA MET A 510 -13.88 -22.54 6.94
C MET A 510 -15.26 -21.99 6.63
N SER A 511 -15.89 -21.37 7.61
CA SER A 511 -17.20 -20.73 7.43
C SER A 511 -17.20 -19.30 7.98
N VAL A 512 -17.80 -18.38 7.24
CA VAL A 512 -18.26 -17.09 7.76
C VAL A 512 -19.75 -17.25 8.05
N GLY A 513 -20.11 -17.18 9.32
CA GLY A 513 -21.43 -17.63 9.79
C GLY A 513 -21.51 -19.15 9.94
N PRO A 514 -22.69 -19.71 10.22
CA PRO A 514 -22.90 -21.15 10.33
C PRO A 514 -22.57 -21.89 9.03
N GLY A 515 -21.89 -23.04 9.14
CA GLY A 515 -21.52 -23.87 7.99
C GLY A 515 -21.43 -25.36 8.30
N LYS A 516 -21.89 -26.22 7.40
CA LYS A 516 -21.72 -27.69 7.47
C LYS A 516 -21.14 -28.22 6.18
N LEU A 517 -20.04 -28.95 6.26
CA LEU A 517 -19.44 -29.65 5.12
C LEU A 517 -19.87 -31.12 5.11
N TYR A 518 -20.39 -31.56 3.97
CA TYR A 518 -20.70 -32.95 3.68
C TYR A 518 -19.81 -33.47 2.55
N VAL A 519 -19.34 -34.71 2.70
CA VAL A 519 -18.54 -35.44 1.72
C VAL A 519 -19.33 -36.67 1.29
N ASN A 520 -19.70 -36.77 0.00
CA ASN A 520 -20.56 -37.84 -0.53
C ASN A 520 -21.83 -38.06 0.31
N GLY A 521 -22.49 -36.96 0.67
CA GLY A 521 -23.71 -36.95 1.48
C GLY A 521 -23.55 -37.25 2.98
N LYS A 522 -22.33 -37.54 3.45
CA LYS A 522 -22.04 -37.74 4.89
C LYS A 522 -21.52 -36.46 5.51
N LEU A 523 -22.06 -36.05 6.65
CA LEU A 523 -21.57 -34.89 7.41
C LEU A 523 -20.12 -35.16 7.84
N ALA A 524 -19.19 -34.35 7.33
CA ALA A 524 -17.77 -34.45 7.61
C ALA A 524 -17.33 -33.45 8.68
N LEU A 525 -17.91 -32.25 8.66
CA LEU A 525 -17.61 -31.19 9.62
C LEU A 525 -18.83 -30.32 9.89
N ASP A 526 -19.05 -29.99 11.16
CA ASP A 526 -20.14 -29.15 11.63
C ASP A 526 -19.58 -27.89 12.31
N LEU A 527 -19.64 -26.78 11.59
CA LEU A 527 -19.30 -25.44 12.06
C LEU A 527 -20.59 -24.61 12.17
N TRP A 528 -21.69 -25.16 12.70
CA TRP A 528 -22.90 -24.35 12.89
C TRP A 528 -22.74 -23.32 14.02
N ASP A 529 -22.08 -23.73 15.10
CA ASP A 529 -21.96 -22.99 16.35
C ASP A 529 -20.49 -22.75 16.75
N TRP A 530 -19.61 -22.55 15.75
CA TRP A 530 -18.20 -22.28 16.01
C TRP A 530 -17.99 -20.98 16.79
N THR A 531 -16.96 -20.98 17.62
CA THR A 531 -16.57 -19.83 18.46
C THR A 531 -15.13 -19.39 18.25
N GLU A 532 -14.29 -20.25 17.67
CA GLU A 532 -12.89 -19.95 17.39
C GLU A 532 -12.79 -19.15 16.09
N GLU A 533 -12.40 -17.88 16.22
CA GLU A 533 -12.22 -16.97 15.09
C GLU A 533 -10.90 -17.24 14.39
N GLY A 534 -10.98 -17.36 13.07
CA GLY A 534 -9.84 -17.35 12.16
C GLY A 534 -9.72 -16.02 11.44
N GLU A 535 -8.81 -15.99 10.49
CA GLU A 535 -8.38 -14.78 9.79
C GLU A 535 -8.94 -14.69 8.35
N ALA A 536 -9.45 -15.80 7.81
CA ALA A 536 -9.98 -15.85 6.45
C ALA A 536 -11.25 -15.01 6.31
N MET A 537 -11.38 -14.29 5.19
CA MET A 537 -12.55 -13.46 4.87
C MET A 537 -12.91 -12.45 5.99
N PHE A 538 -11.94 -12.02 6.82
CA PHE A 538 -12.08 -11.09 7.95
C PHE A 538 -12.91 -11.56 9.17
N ASP A 539 -13.90 -12.45 9.00
CA ASP A 539 -14.73 -12.98 10.09
C ASP A 539 -14.97 -14.50 10.01
N GLY A 540 -14.08 -15.24 9.33
CA GLY A 540 -14.20 -16.69 9.22
C GLY A 540 -13.84 -17.43 10.51
N SER A 541 -14.27 -18.69 10.60
CA SER A 541 -13.73 -19.64 11.58
C SER A 541 -12.24 -19.93 11.31
N VAL A 542 -11.57 -20.60 12.26
CA VAL A 542 -10.28 -21.26 11.97
C VAL A 542 -10.41 -22.30 10.85
N ASP A 543 -9.28 -22.69 10.24
CA ASP A 543 -9.25 -23.76 9.22
C ASP A 543 -9.38 -25.12 9.89
N TYR A 544 -10.29 -25.95 9.38
CA TYR A 544 -10.44 -27.33 9.84
C TYR A 544 -10.12 -28.29 8.70
N LEU A 545 -9.29 -29.29 8.99
CA LEU A 545 -8.81 -30.26 8.02
C LEU A 545 -9.57 -31.58 8.16
N VAL A 546 -10.06 -32.10 7.03
CA VAL A 546 -10.72 -33.39 6.91
C VAL A 546 -9.92 -34.26 5.96
N GLU A 547 -9.47 -35.40 6.45
CA GLU A 547 -8.85 -36.43 5.62
C GLU A 547 -9.90 -37.27 4.91
N VAL A 548 -9.75 -37.44 3.60
CA VAL A 548 -10.68 -38.18 2.76
C VAL A 548 -9.88 -39.13 1.87
N ASP A 549 -10.19 -40.42 1.95
CA ASP A 549 -9.70 -41.39 0.99
C ASP A 549 -10.36 -41.13 -0.36
N MET A 550 -9.56 -40.84 -1.38
CA MET A 550 -10.04 -40.61 -2.74
C MET A 550 -9.27 -41.45 -3.76
N GLU A 551 -9.92 -41.75 -4.87
CA GLU A 551 -9.31 -42.45 -6.00
C GLU A 551 -9.12 -41.49 -7.17
N ALA A 552 -7.95 -41.56 -7.80
CA ALA A 552 -7.60 -40.74 -8.96
C ALA A 552 -8.70 -40.78 -10.02
N GLY A 553 -9.13 -39.60 -10.48
CA GLY A 553 -10.14 -39.44 -11.53
C GLY A 553 -11.58 -39.75 -11.10
N LYS A 554 -11.84 -40.16 -9.86
CA LYS A 554 -13.20 -40.36 -9.35
C LYS A 554 -13.68 -39.12 -8.60
N PRO A 555 -14.77 -38.48 -9.04
CA PRO A 555 -15.29 -37.29 -8.36
C PRO A 555 -15.85 -37.64 -6.98
N VAL A 556 -15.59 -36.76 -6.02
CA VAL A 556 -16.16 -36.73 -4.67
C VAL A 556 -17.06 -35.52 -4.56
N GLU A 557 -18.31 -35.71 -4.14
CA GLU A 557 -19.23 -34.60 -3.91
C GLU A 557 -18.90 -33.90 -2.60
N LEU A 558 -18.67 -32.59 -2.67
CA LEU A 558 -18.59 -31.69 -1.54
C LEU A 558 -19.83 -30.80 -1.54
N LYS A 559 -20.63 -30.89 -0.47
CA LYS A 559 -21.83 -30.05 -0.25
C LYS A 559 -21.64 -29.24 1.01
N VAL A 560 -21.90 -27.93 0.94
CA VAL A 560 -21.85 -27.01 2.07
C VAL A 560 -23.23 -26.41 2.29
N GLU A 561 -23.77 -26.53 3.49
CA GLU A 561 -24.92 -25.75 3.96
C GLU A 561 -24.40 -24.57 4.76
N MET A 562 -24.83 -23.34 4.46
CA MET A 562 -24.37 -22.14 5.17
C MET A 562 -25.47 -21.07 5.30
N THR A 563 -25.33 -20.18 6.27
CA THR A 563 -26.18 -18.98 6.42
C THR A 563 -25.32 -17.74 6.67
N ASN A 564 -25.88 -16.54 6.49
CA ASN A 564 -25.20 -15.29 6.83
C ASN A 564 -25.43 -14.81 8.27
N GLU A 565 -25.89 -15.71 9.16
CA GLU A 565 -26.03 -15.41 10.59
C GLU A 565 -24.65 -15.08 11.18
N LEU A 566 -24.55 -14.03 11.98
CA LEU A 566 -23.28 -13.58 12.52
C LEU A 566 -22.74 -14.59 13.53
N ARG A 567 -21.47 -14.97 13.34
CA ARG A 567 -20.69 -15.83 14.24
C ARG A 567 -19.36 -15.17 14.61
N PRO A 568 -18.82 -15.46 15.81
CA PRO A 568 -19.47 -16.17 16.92
C PRO A 568 -20.70 -15.42 17.45
N LEU A 569 -21.65 -16.12 18.09
CA LEU A 569 -22.89 -15.51 18.58
C LEU A 569 -22.67 -14.30 19.50
N ALA A 570 -21.56 -14.27 20.24
CA ALA A 570 -21.19 -13.14 21.10
C ALA A 570 -21.08 -11.81 20.32
N LYS A 571 -20.69 -11.85 19.04
CA LYS A 571 -20.58 -10.66 18.17
C LYS A 571 -21.94 -10.04 17.86
N GLN A 572 -23.04 -10.79 17.90
CA GLN A 572 -24.38 -10.23 17.67
C GLN A 572 -24.73 -9.16 18.70
N LYS A 573 -24.46 -9.45 19.97
CA LYS A 573 -24.67 -8.49 21.06
C LYS A 573 -23.70 -7.30 20.96
N GLN A 574 -22.46 -7.55 20.56
CA GLN A 574 -21.42 -6.53 20.41
C GLN A 574 -21.78 -5.51 19.32
N PHE A 575 -22.22 -5.98 18.15
CA PHE A 575 -22.49 -5.13 16.99
C PHE A 575 -23.95 -4.68 16.88
N GLY A 576 -24.86 -5.32 17.62
CA GLY A 576 -26.30 -5.03 17.55
C GLY A 576 -26.95 -5.49 16.24
N ILE A 577 -26.36 -6.50 15.57
CA ILE A 577 -26.86 -7.09 14.32
C ILE A 577 -26.89 -8.61 14.45
N THR A 578 -27.85 -9.27 13.79
CA THR A 578 -27.98 -10.74 13.79
C THR A 578 -27.33 -11.39 12.58
N HIS A 579 -27.26 -10.68 11.44
CA HIS A 579 -26.74 -11.17 10.17
C HIS A 579 -25.70 -10.22 9.59
N LYS A 580 -24.77 -10.76 8.81
CA LYS A 580 -23.73 -10.01 8.08
C LYS A 580 -23.66 -10.52 6.64
N TYR A 581 -22.47 -10.80 6.11
CA TYR A 581 -22.30 -11.17 4.70
C TYR A 581 -22.16 -12.66 4.42
N GLY A 582 -21.78 -13.52 5.38
CA GLY A 582 -21.67 -14.97 5.17
C GLY A 582 -20.64 -15.43 4.13
N GLY A 583 -20.42 -16.75 4.05
CA GLY A 583 -19.47 -17.34 3.10
C GLY A 583 -18.80 -18.60 3.62
N CYS A 584 -18.00 -19.24 2.76
CA CYS A 584 -17.16 -20.36 3.17
C CYS A 584 -15.94 -20.49 2.26
N ARG A 585 -14.90 -21.16 2.75
CA ARG A 585 -13.73 -21.51 1.94
C ARG A 585 -13.51 -23.01 1.97
N ILE A 586 -13.35 -23.61 0.78
CA ILE A 586 -12.99 -25.03 0.62
C ILE A 586 -11.60 -25.11 0.02
N GLY A 587 -10.66 -25.62 0.81
CA GLY A 587 -9.29 -25.94 0.41
C GLY A 587 -9.11 -27.42 0.07
N PHE A 588 -8.08 -27.75 -0.71
CA PHE A 588 -7.75 -29.14 -1.04
C PHE A 588 -6.25 -29.33 -1.26
N LYS A 589 -5.72 -30.43 -0.75
CA LYS A 589 -4.35 -30.88 -0.96
C LYS A 589 -4.32 -32.39 -1.16
N GLU A 590 -3.65 -32.81 -2.23
CA GLU A 590 -3.35 -34.23 -2.47
C GLU A 590 -2.26 -34.72 -1.50
N GLU A 591 -2.25 -36.02 -1.24
CA GLU A 591 -1.23 -36.65 -0.41
C GLU A 591 0.14 -36.49 -1.06
N ASP A 592 1.14 -36.05 -0.29
CA ASP A 592 2.49 -35.89 -0.82
C ASP A 592 3.08 -37.27 -1.16
N GLN A 593 3.41 -37.50 -2.43
CA GLN A 593 3.94 -38.78 -2.91
C GLN A 593 5.48 -38.82 -2.97
N VAL A 594 6.14 -37.70 -2.67
CA VAL A 594 7.59 -37.52 -2.82
C VAL A 594 8.17 -36.78 -1.61
N ASP A 595 9.48 -36.94 -1.40
CA ASP A 595 10.25 -36.12 -0.45
C ASP A 595 10.77 -34.86 -1.15
N PHE A 596 10.00 -33.78 -1.05
CA PHE A 596 10.32 -32.50 -1.71
C PHE A 596 11.67 -31.91 -1.28
N LEU A 597 12.08 -32.12 -0.02
CA LEU A 597 13.35 -31.59 0.48
C LEU A 597 14.52 -32.33 -0.15
N GLN A 598 14.42 -33.66 -0.21
CA GLN A 598 15.45 -34.49 -0.83
C GLN A 598 15.59 -34.21 -2.34
N GLU A 599 14.48 -34.01 -3.06
CA GLU A 599 14.52 -33.59 -4.48
C GLU A 599 15.22 -32.25 -4.67
N ALA A 600 14.95 -31.26 -3.80
CA ALA A 600 15.62 -29.97 -3.83
C ALA A 600 17.13 -30.07 -3.60
N VAL A 601 17.56 -30.90 -2.65
CA VAL A 601 18.98 -31.13 -2.37
C VAL A 601 19.69 -31.76 -3.56
N GLU A 602 19.08 -32.75 -4.22
CA GLU A 602 19.68 -33.38 -5.41
C GLU A 602 19.71 -32.43 -6.61
N ALA A 603 18.67 -31.63 -6.82
CA ALA A 603 18.66 -30.59 -7.84
C ALA A 603 19.78 -29.56 -7.62
N ALA A 604 19.98 -29.12 -6.37
CA ALA A 604 21.03 -28.17 -6.01
C ALA A 604 22.44 -28.71 -6.29
N LYS A 605 22.72 -29.98 -5.99
CA LYS A 605 24.02 -30.63 -6.24
C LYS A 605 24.34 -30.75 -7.74
N ALA A 606 23.32 -30.91 -8.58
CA ALA A 606 23.50 -31.12 -10.01
C ALA A 606 23.76 -29.82 -10.79
N ALA A 607 23.42 -28.66 -10.21
CA ALA A 607 23.52 -27.34 -10.83
C ALA A 607 24.80 -26.59 -10.44
N ASP A 608 25.18 -25.60 -11.26
CA ASP A 608 26.32 -24.72 -10.96
C ASP A 608 25.93 -23.62 -9.97
N VAL A 609 24.66 -23.21 -9.98
CA VAL A 609 24.05 -22.27 -9.04
C VAL A 609 22.65 -22.75 -8.66
N ALA A 610 22.31 -22.69 -7.38
CA ALA A 610 20.94 -22.87 -6.91
C ALA A 610 20.27 -21.49 -6.69
N VAL A 611 19.06 -21.31 -7.20
CA VAL A 611 18.23 -20.12 -6.99
C VAL A 611 17.04 -20.54 -6.14
N VAL A 612 17.07 -20.22 -4.85
CA VAL A 612 16.04 -20.59 -3.87
C VAL A 612 15.05 -19.44 -3.73
N ILE A 613 13.81 -19.63 -4.20
CA ILE A 613 12.74 -18.63 -4.20
C ILE A 613 11.75 -18.95 -3.08
N VAL A 614 11.79 -18.09 -2.06
CA VAL A 614 11.13 -18.23 -0.75
C VAL A 614 10.35 -16.96 -0.42
N GLY A 615 9.64 -16.93 0.70
CA GLY A 615 8.88 -15.77 1.15
C GLY A 615 7.53 -16.15 1.74
N LEU A 616 6.59 -15.23 1.64
CA LEU A 616 5.23 -15.31 2.18
C LEU A 616 4.20 -15.32 1.02
N ASP A 617 2.97 -14.87 1.25
CA ASP A 617 2.01 -14.50 0.21
C ASP A 617 0.88 -13.67 0.81
N ALA A 618 -0.15 -13.40 -0.01
CA ALA A 618 -1.34 -12.64 0.35
C ALA A 618 -2.18 -13.24 1.49
N GLU A 619 -1.95 -14.49 1.91
CA GLU A 619 -2.60 -15.05 3.11
C GLU A 619 -1.76 -14.78 4.37
N TRP A 620 -0.44 -14.66 4.25
CA TRP A 620 0.44 -14.37 5.38
C TRP A 620 0.51 -12.87 5.69
N GLU A 621 0.47 -12.03 4.66
CA GLU A 621 0.48 -10.56 4.76
C GLU A 621 -0.79 -10.01 4.10
N SER A 622 -1.74 -9.60 4.94
CA SER A 622 -3.06 -9.15 4.50
C SER A 622 -3.64 -8.10 5.43
N GLU A 623 -4.53 -7.29 4.87
CA GLU A 623 -5.55 -6.61 5.66
C GLU A 623 -6.31 -7.61 6.56
N GLY A 624 -6.64 -7.17 7.77
CA GLY A 624 -7.49 -7.89 8.73
C GLY A 624 -6.76 -8.50 9.91
N TYR A 625 -5.47 -8.81 9.79
CA TYR A 625 -4.66 -9.41 10.84
C TYR A 625 -3.17 -9.09 10.67
N ASP A 626 -2.46 -9.06 11.79
CA ASP A 626 -1.01 -8.94 11.79
C ASP A 626 -0.34 -10.31 11.73
N ARG A 627 0.91 -10.35 11.28
CA ARG A 627 1.74 -11.55 11.36
C ARG A 627 1.98 -11.93 12.82
N GLN A 628 2.11 -13.23 13.06
CA GLN A 628 2.41 -13.75 14.41
C GLN A 628 3.92 -13.80 14.70
N THR A 629 4.75 -14.02 13.67
CA THR A 629 6.21 -14.06 13.79
C THR A 629 6.89 -13.40 12.59
N MET A 630 8.18 -13.08 12.73
CA MET A 630 9.04 -12.55 11.66
C MET A 630 9.57 -13.62 10.71
N ASP A 631 9.35 -14.89 11.05
CA ASP A 631 9.90 -16.03 10.31
C ASP A 631 9.32 -16.09 8.88
N LEU A 632 10.04 -16.78 7.98
CA LEU A 632 9.37 -17.49 6.88
C LEU A 632 8.34 -18.47 7.52
N PRO A 633 7.36 -19.04 6.79
CA PRO A 633 6.24 -19.74 7.40
C PRO A 633 6.61 -20.53 8.65
N SER A 634 5.86 -20.28 9.73
CA SER A 634 6.29 -20.55 11.10
C SER A 634 6.55 -22.02 11.44
N ASP A 635 6.25 -22.94 10.51
CA ASP A 635 6.63 -24.35 10.60
C ASP A 635 8.13 -24.61 10.31
N GLY A 636 8.88 -23.57 9.94
CA GLY A 636 10.32 -23.60 9.66
C GLY A 636 10.68 -24.39 8.40
N SER A 637 9.71 -24.70 7.54
CA SER A 637 9.90 -25.52 6.34
C SER A 637 10.87 -24.88 5.36
N GLN A 638 10.74 -23.58 5.12
CA GLN A 638 11.60 -22.83 4.20
C GLN A 638 13.01 -22.61 4.77
N ASP A 639 13.17 -22.40 6.07
CA ASP A 639 14.49 -22.27 6.68
C ASP A 639 15.29 -23.58 6.54
N ARG A 640 14.66 -24.73 6.84
CA ARG A 640 15.26 -26.06 6.62
C ARG A 640 15.63 -26.29 5.16
N LEU A 641 14.79 -25.83 4.22
CA LEU A 641 15.07 -25.91 2.79
C LEU A 641 16.31 -25.08 2.41
N ILE A 642 16.37 -23.82 2.84
CA ILE A 642 17.50 -22.92 2.55
C ILE A 642 18.79 -23.52 3.12
N GLU A 643 18.80 -23.95 4.38
CA GLU A 643 19.97 -24.56 5.02
C GLU A 643 20.45 -25.80 4.27
N ALA A 644 19.53 -26.70 3.90
CA ALA A 644 19.86 -27.92 3.18
C ALA A 644 20.43 -27.64 1.78
N VAL A 645 19.84 -26.67 1.06
CA VAL A 645 20.31 -26.28 -0.28
C VAL A 645 21.65 -25.57 -0.23
N VAL A 646 21.85 -24.61 0.68
CA VAL A 646 23.14 -23.92 0.84
C VAL A 646 24.26 -24.89 1.21
N LYS A 647 23.97 -25.88 2.06
CA LYS A 647 24.90 -26.96 2.40
C LYS A 647 25.23 -27.85 1.20
N ALA A 648 24.26 -28.10 0.33
CA ALA A 648 24.43 -28.91 -0.88
C ALA A 648 25.15 -28.15 -2.01
N ASN A 649 24.91 -26.84 -2.14
CA ASN A 649 25.52 -25.96 -3.12
C ASN A 649 25.83 -24.58 -2.50
N PRO A 650 27.10 -24.31 -2.15
CA PRO A 650 27.49 -23.01 -1.57
C PRO A 650 27.30 -21.81 -2.51
N ARG A 651 27.17 -22.02 -3.83
CA ARG A 651 26.75 -20.98 -4.79
C ARG A 651 25.22 -20.96 -4.86
N THR A 652 24.60 -20.51 -3.78
CA THR A 652 23.15 -20.34 -3.68
C THR A 652 22.78 -18.86 -3.67
N VAL A 653 21.79 -18.49 -4.49
CA VAL A 653 21.11 -17.20 -4.44
C VAL A 653 19.76 -17.41 -3.77
N VAL A 654 19.50 -16.70 -2.67
CA VAL A 654 18.19 -16.71 -2.02
C VAL A 654 17.42 -15.47 -2.47
N VAL A 655 16.22 -15.71 -3.00
CA VAL A 655 15.28 -14.67 -3.40
C VAL A 655 14.10 -14.72 -2.45
N ASN A 656 14.05 -13.77 -1.51
CA ASN A 656 12.86 -13.53 -0.71
C ASN A 656 11.89 -12.64 -1.51
N GLN A 657 10.68 -13.15 -1.73
CA GLN A 657 9.69 -12.66 -2.69
C GLN A 657 9.80 -11.23 -3.19
N ALA A 658 9.90 -11.13 -4.52
CA ALA A 658 10.20 -9.91 -5.23
C ALA A 658 9.73 -10.00 -6.70
N GLY A 659 9.26 -8.88 -7.27
CA GLY A 659 8.81 -8.79 -8.67
C GLY A 659 9.96 -8.57 -9.67
N ALA A 660 9.75 -8.86 -10.97
CA ALA A 660 10.74 -8.66 -12.06
C ALA A 660 12.13 -9.31 -11.85
N LEU A 661 12.17 -10.43 -11.13
CA LEU A 661 13.38 -11.11 -10.64
C LEU A 661 14.44 -11.45 -11.72
N ALA A 662 14.02 -12.01 -12.86
CA ALA A 662 14.96 -12.53 -13.86
C ALA A 662 15.87 -11.43 -14.43
N ASP A 663 15.36 -10.20 -14.55
CA ASP A 663 16.14 -9.07 -15.08
C ASP A 663 17.33 -8.74 -14.20
N VAL A 664 17.15 -8.81 -12.88
CA VAL A 664 18.24 -8.57 -11.92
C VAL A 664 19.15 -9.78 -11.82
N LEU A 665 18.61 -11.00 -11.70
CA LEU A 665 19.42 -12.22 -11.57
C LEU A 665 20.45 -12.37 -12.69
N PHE A 666 20.07 -12.10 -13.95
CA PHE A 666 20.95 -12.23 -15.12
C PHE A 666 21.64 -10.91 -15.52
N GLY A 667 21.55 -9.87 -14.69
CA GLY A 667 22.23 -8.59 -14.95
C GLY A 667 21.69 -7.79 -16.15
N ILE A 668 20.51 -8.14 -16.66
CA ILE A 668 19.79 -7.34 -17.67
C ILE A 668 19.46 -5.95 -17.09
N LYS A 669 19.16 -5.90 -15.79
CA LYS A 669 19.06 -4.69 -14.98
C LYS A 669 20.02 -4.78 -13.81
N ASN A 670 20.75 -3.70 -13.56
CA ASN A 670 21.55 -3.56 -12.34
C ASN A 670 20.62 -3.28 -11.15
N PRO A 671 20.69 -4.03 -10.03
CA PRO A 671 19.88 -3.75 -8.85
C PRO A 671 20.16 -2.33 -8.34
N SER A 672 19.08 -1.61 -8.05
CA SER A 672 19.14 -0.22 -7.58
C SER A 672 18.19 0.08 -6.43
N GLY A 673 17.44 -0.91 -5.95
CA GLY A 673 16.57 -0.75 -4.80
C GLY A 673 17.37 -0.54 -3.51
N LYS A 674 16.83 0.27 -2.60
CA LYS A 674 17.35 0.47 -1.25
C LYS A 674 16.22 0.22 -0.24
N LEU A 675 16.53 -0.46 0.86
CA LEU A 675 15.54 -0.81 1.87
C LEU A 675 14.79 0.43 2.42
N PRO A 676 13.45 0.50 2.32
CA PRO A 676 12.66 1.56 2.92
C PRO A 676 12.35 1.29 4.40
N SER A 677 12.80 0.15 4.95
CA SER A 677 12.65 -0.23 6.36
C SER A 677 13.87 -1.00 6.85
N THR A 678 14.17 -0.85 8.14
CA THR A 678 15.25 -1.56 8.81
C THR A 678 14.85 -3.01 9.06
N PHE A 679 15.73 -3.96 8.70
CA PHE A 679 15.50 -5.38 8.96
C PHE A 679 16.14 -5.76 10.31
N PRO A 680 15.36 -6.17 11.32
CA PRO A 680 15.89 -6.58 12.62
C PRO A 680 16.67 -7.91 12.51
N LYS A 681 17.61 -8.15 13.43
CA LYS A 681 18.16 -9.51 13.63
C LYS A 681 17.20 -10.39 14.43
N ARG A 682 16.45 -9.80 15.35
CA ARG A 682 15.50 -10.47 16.25
C ARG A 682 14.29 -9.59 16.48
N ILE A 683 13.14 -10.18 16.78
CA ILE A 683 11.91 -9.43 17.05
C ILE A 683 12.03 -8.56 18.31
N GLU A 684 12.80 -9.01 19.31
CA GLU A 684 13.07 -8.32 20.57
C GLU A 684 13.86 -7.01 20.39
N ASP A 685 14.58 -6.89 19.27
CA ASP A 685 15.38 -5.71 18.93
C ASP A 685 14.53 -4.61 18.27
N THR A 686 13.24 -4.87 18.04
CA THR A 686 12.32 -3.90 17.43
C THR A 686 11.83 -2.87 18.46
N PRO A 687 11.59 -1.61 18.04
CA PRO A 687 11.21 -0.54 18.96
C PRO A 687 9.88 -0.79 19.69
N ALA A 688 8.95 -1.47 19.02
CA ALA A 688 7.61 -1.72 19.54
C ALA A 688 7.44 -3.09 20.20
N TYR A 689 8.51 -3.89 20.40
CA TYR A 689 8.42 -5.24 20.96
C TYR A 689 7.61 -5.32 22.27
N ASN A 690 7.89 -4.42 23.22
CA ASN A 690 7.18 -4.38 24.51
C ASN A 690 5.78 -3.76 24.43
N ASN A 691 5.39 -3.20 23.29
CA ASN A 691 4.15 -2.46 23.10
C ASN A 691 3.40 -2.94 21.84
N TRP A 692 3.47 -4.24 21.55
CA TRP A 692 2.80 -4.90 20.44
C TRP A 692 2.18 -6.23 20.90
N PRO A 693 0.94 -6.57 20.51
CA PRO A 693 -0.05 -5.76 19.78
C PRO A 693 -0.86 -4.82 20.70
N GLY A 694 -0.44 -4.68 21.97
CA GLY A 694 -1.19 -3.97 23.01
C GLY A 694 -1.91 -4.91 23.97
N GLU A 695 -2.56 -4.35 24.99
CA GLU A 695 -3.30 -5.08 26.00
C GLU A 695 -4.63 -4.37 26.31
N ASN A 696 -5.70 -5.13 26.58
CA ASN A 696 -7.02 -4.59 26.91
C ASN A 696 -7.53 -3.52 25.91
N LEU A 697 -7.34 -3.79 24.62
CA LEU A 697 -7.69 -2.89 23.51
C LEU A 697 -6.96 -1.54 23.53
N LYS A 698 -5.78 -1.46 24.14
CA LYS A 698 -4.92 -0.28 24.12
C LYS A 698 -3.51 -0.65 23.68
N VAL A 699 -2.91 0.18 22.85
CA VAL A 699 -1.53 0.04 22.41
C VAL A 699 -0.78 1.34 22.68
N ASN A 700 0.30 1.26 23.47
CA ASN A 700 1.10 2.42 23.83
C ASN A 700 2.21 2.63 22.79
N TYR A 701 2.27 3.78 22.14
CA TYR A 701 3.38 4.11 21.22
C TYR A 701 4.55 4.65 22.03
N GLY A 702 5.03 3.81 22.97
CA GLY A 702 6.01 4.16 24.00
C GLY A 702 7.43 4.40 23.46
N GLU A 703 7.73 3.94 22.25
CA GLU A 703 8.96 4.23 21.52
C GLU A 703 9.04 5.69 21.03
N GLY A 704 7.90 6.39 20.96
CA GLY A 704 7.84 7.79 20.55
C GLY A 704 8.44 8.03 19.16
N LEU A 705 9.49 8.86 19.09
CA LEU A 705 10.17 9.20 17.83
C LEU A 705 11.09 8.09 17.33
N TYR A 706 11.42 7.12 18.18
CA TYR A 706 12.45 6.12 17.91
C TYR A 706 11.82 4.87 17.30
N ILE A 707 11.22 5.02 16.10
CA ILE A 707 10.85 3.91 15.22
C ILE A 707 11.91 3.71 14.13
N GLY A 708 11.99 2.49 13.57
CA GLY A 708 12.92 2.21 12.47
C GLY A 708 14.39 2.52 12.81
N TYR A 709 15.18 2.99 11.85
CA TYR A 709 16.60 3.32 12.06
C TYR A 709 16.86 4.31 13.19
N ARG A 710 15.89 5.20 13.51
CA ARG A 710 15.99 6.12 14.65
C ARG A 710 16.15 5.35 15.97
N HIS A 711 15.48 4.20 16.09
CA HIS A 711 15.64 3.27 17.22
C HIS A 711 17.03 2.64 17.26
N TYR A 712 17.39 1.93 16.18
CA TYR A 712 18.60 1.10 16.14
C TYR A 712 19.85 1.93 16.39
N GLU A 713 19.92 3.14 15.83
CA GLU A 713 21.04 4.04 16.07
C GLU A 713 21.09 4.57 17.50
N ARG A 714 19.94 4.97 18.04
CA ARG A 714 19.85 5.48 19.41
C ARG A 714 20.18 4.41 20.44
N ALA A 715 19.66 3.20 20.25
CA ALA A 715 19.89 2.04 21.10
C ALA A 715 21.26 1.38 20.84
N ARG A 716 21.95 1.77 19.76
CA ARG A 716 23.21 1.17 19.28
C ARG A 716 23.09 -0.33 19.04
N ILE A 717 21.96 -0.73 18.46
CA ILE A 717 21.68 -2.10 18.04
C ILE A 717 22.01 -2.20 16.55
N GLU A 718 22.87 -3.15 16.19
CA GLU A 718 23.18 -3.40 14.79
C GLU A 718 22.05 -4.22 14.13
N PRO A 719 21.31 -3.67 13.15
CA PRO A 719 20.27 -4.40 12.44
C PRO A 719 20.86 -5.48 11.53
N LEU A 720 20.01 -6.37 10.99
CA LEU A 720 20.42 -7.32 9.97
C LEU A 720 20.77 -6.60 8.67
N PHE A 721 19.90 -5.67 8.26
CA PHE A 721 20.18 -4.69 7.21
C PHE A 721 19.61 -3.32 7.62
N PRO A 722 20.40 -2.25 7.53
CA PRO A 722 19.96 -0.91 7.92
C PRO A 722 19.03 -0.28 6.89
N PHE A 723 18.24 0.71 7.31
CA PHE A 723 17.48 1.59 6.42
C PHE A 723 18.36 2.18 5.30
N GLY A 724 17.80 2.21 4.09
CA GLY A 724 18.49 2.71 2.90
C GLY A 724 19.60 1.81 2.38
N HIS A 725 19.77 0.58 2.90
CA HIS A 725 20.75 -0.38 2.39
C HIS A 725 20.33 -1.01 1.07
N GLY A 726 21.28 -1.19 0.16
CA GLY A 726 21.10 -1.92 -1.09
C GLY A 726 22.35 -1.84 -1.96
N LEU A 727 22.81 -3.01 -2.41
CA LEU A 727 24.00 -3.17 -3.23
C LEU A 727 23.68 -2.98 -4.72
N SER A 728 24.75 -2.78 -5.50
CA SER A 728 24.71 -2.68 -6.96
C SER A 728 25.75 -3.63 -7.57
N TYR A 729 25.62 -3.94 -8.86
CA TYR A 729 26.68 -4.59 -9.65
C TYR A 729 27.80 -3.63 -10.07
N THR A 730 27.63 -2.33 -9.77
CA THR A 730 28.69 -1.33 -9.94
C THR A 730 29.02 -0.67 -8.60
N THR A 731 30.00 0.24 -8.59
CA THR A 731 30.42 1.01 -7.43
C THR A 731 30.24 2.50 -7.67
N PHE A 732 29.95 3.25 -6.61
CA PHE A 732 29.76 4.70 -6.68
C PHE A 732 30.69 5.43 -5.70
N GLU A 733 31.22 6.56 -6.15
CA GLU A 733 32.01 7.48 -5.32
C GLU A 733 31.30 8.82 -5.18
N TYR A 734 31.43 9.41 -3.98
CA TYR A 734 30.81 10.67 -3.62
C TYR A 734 31.89 11.76 -3.52
N GLY A 735 31.81 12.76 -4.39
CA GLY A 735 32.68 13.93 -4.36
C GLY A 735 32.48 14.78 -3.12
N ARG A 736 33.50 15.59 -2.76
CA ARG A 736 33.43 16.49 -1.62
C ARG A 736 32.29 17.51 -1.80
N PRO A 737 31.37 17.64 -0.82
CA PRO A 737 30.27 18.59 -0.92
C PRO A 737 30.71 20.04 -0.73
N SER A 738 30.01 20.93 -1.43
CA SER A 738 30.02 22.38 -1.27
C SER A 738 28.64 22.85 -0.81
N ILE A 739 28.58 23.91 0.01
CA ILE A 739 27.32 24.50 0.47
C ILE A 739 27.29 26.00 0.19
N SER A 740 26.13 26.51 -0.24
CA SER A 740 25.96 27.93 -0.63
C SER A 740 26.10 28.90 0.55
N THR A 741 25.67 28.49 1.74
CA THR A 741 25.81 29.23 2.99
C THR A 741 25.93 28.26 4.16
N ARG A 742 26.58 28.71 5.25
CA ARG A 742 26.68 27.96 6.50
C ARG A 742 25.61 28.34 7.52
N THR A 743 24.76 29.31 7.21
CA THR A 743 23.73 29.78 8.12
C THR A 743 22.35 29.58 7.49
N LEU A 744 21.48 28.84 8.18
CA LEU A 744 20.07 28.71 7.84
C LEU A 744 19.24 29.73 8.65
N THR A 745 18.27 30.37 7.99
CA THR A 745 17.30 31.30 8.60
C THR A 745 15.88 30.84 8.28
N SER A 746 14.86 31.43 8.91
CA SER A 746 13.45 31.04 8.72
C SER A 746 12.93 31.11 7.29
N ARG A 747 13.59 31.88 6.41
CA ARG A 747 13.30 31.98 4.97
C ARG A 747 14.50 31.63 4.08
N GLY A 748 15.60 31.18 4.68
CA GLY A 748 16.82 30.85 3.99
C GLY A 748 16.79 29.43 3.41
N ILE A 749 17.63 29.20 2.42
CA ILE A 749 17.85 27.89 1.82
C ILE A 749 19.37 27.65 1.79
N ILE A 750 19.80 26.47 2.21
CA ILE A 750 21.16 25.97 1.98
C ILE A 750 21.10 25.07 0.76
N GLU A 751 21.83 25.42 -0.29
CA GLU A 751 22.08 24.52 -1.42
C GLU A 751 23.36 23.73 -1.13
N VAL A 752 23.28 22.41 -1.28
CA VAL A 752 24.37 21.46 -1.13
C VAL A 752 24.63 20.84 -2.50
N VAL A 753 25.84 21.01 -3.02
CA VAL A 753 26.26 20.48 -4.32
C VAL A 753 27.40 19.51 -4.14
N PHE A 754 27.27 18.31 -4.68
CA PHE A 754 28.31 17.27 -4.70
C PHE A 754 28.18 16.39 -5.93
N ALA A 755 29.29 15.81 -6.35
CA ALA A 755 29.34 14.87 -7.47
C ALA A 755 29.06 13.43 -7.00
N VAL A 756 28.40 12.65 -7.83
CA VAL A 756 28.30 11.19 -7.71
C VAL A 756 28.86 10.59 -9.00
N SER A 757 29.81 9.68 -8.86
CA SER A 757 30.52 9.05 -9.98
C SER A 757 30.30 7.55 -9.95
N ASN A 758 29.94 6.95 -11.09
CA ASN A 758 29.94 5.50 -11.24
C ASN A 758 31.36 5.05 -11.59
N THR A 759 32.03 4.39 -10.65
CA THR A 759 33.44 3.99 -10.78
C THR A 759 33.62 2.54 -11.22
N GLY A 760 32.53 1.79 -11.39
CA GLY A 760 32.58 0.42 -11.86
C GLY A 760 32.43 0.29 -13.37
N ALA A 761 32.23 -0.95 -13.82
CA ALA A 761 32.28 -1.33 -15.23
C ALA A 761 30.92 -1.36 -15.95
N VAL A 762 29.82 -1.21 -15.20
CA VAL A 762 28.46 -1.28 -15.75
C VAL A 762 27.64 -0.07 -15.32
N ALA A 763 26.68 0.33 -16.16
CA ALA A 763 25.72 1.36 -15.79
C ALA A 763 24.93 0.96 -14.53
N GLY A 764 24.52 1.94 -13.74
CA GLY A 764 23.76 1.70 -12.53
C GLY A 764 23.11 2.96 -11.99
N SER A 765 22.26 2.79 -10.98
CA SER A 765 21.60 3.90 -10.30
C SER A 765 21.98 3.91 -8.83
N GLU A 766 22.19 5.11 -8.29
CA GLU A 766 22.45 5.32 -6.87
C GLU A 766 21.34 6.18 -6.26
N ALA A 767 20.87 5.80 -5.08
CA ALA A 767 19.90 6.57 -4.31
C ALA A 767 20.64 7.26 -3.18
N VAL A 768 20.96 8.52 -3.38
CA VAL A 768 21.66 9.35 -2.41
C VAL A 768 20.72 9.76 -1.30
N GLN A 769 21.19 9.63 -0.07
CA GLN A 769 20.43 9.95 1.13
C GLN A 769 21.12 11.08 1.88
N VAL A 770 20.35 12.10 2.23
CA VAL A 770 20.83 13.25 3.00
C VAL A 770 20.08 13.30 4.31
N TYR A 771 20.83 13.22 5.39
CA TYR A 771 20.33 13.30 6.75
C TYR A 771 20.80 14.58 7.43
N VAL A 772 20.06 15.06 8.41
CA VAL A 772 20.52 16.11 9.32
C VAL A 772 20.64 15.55 10.73
N ARG A 773 21.74 15.91 11.38
CA ARG A 773 21.94 15.72 12.81
C ARG A 773 21.95 17.07 13.50
N ASP A 774 21.16 17.16 14.57
CA ASP A 774 21.23 18.25 15.53
C ASP A 774 22.25 17.89 16.62
N ASP A 775 23.35 18.65 16.74
CA ASP A 775 24.38 18.32 17.72
C ASP A 775 23.94 18.66 19.15
N LYS A 776 22.98 19.57 19.31
CA LYS A 776 22.48 20.00 20.62
C LYS A 776 21.06 20.55 20.51
N SER A 777 20.10 19.68 20.79
CA SER A 777 18.69 20.04 20.97
C SER A 777 18.33 20.10 22.46
N ARG A 778 17.36 20.94 22.82
CA ARG A 778 16.78 20.96 24.18
C ARG A 778 15.95 19.72 24.46
N LEU A 779 15.09 19.31 23.51
CA LEU A 779 14.35 18.05 23.61
C LEU A 779 15.14 16.91 22.94
N PRO A 780 15.03 15.66 23.42
CA PRO A 780 15.67 14.52 22.76
C PRO A 780 15.24 14.40 21.29
N ARG A 781 16.19 14.09 20.41
CA ARG A 781 15.98 13.86 18.97
C ARG A 781 16.66 12.56 18.54
N PRO A 782 16.25 11.98 17.39
CA PRO A 782 17.02 10.92 16.73
C PRO A 782 18.47 11.35 16.46
N GLU A 783 19.40 10.38 16.36
CA GLU A 783 20.82 10.67 16.10
C GLU A 783 21.05 11.36 14.75
N LYS A 784 20.16 11.11 13.79
CA LYS A 784 20.00 11.82 12.52
C LYS A 784 18.61 11.52 11.95
N GLU A 785 18.16 12.37 11.03
CA GLU A 785 16.85 12.23 10.37
C GLU A 785 17.02 12.45 8.87
N LEU A 786 16.37 11.63 8.03
CA LEU A 786 16.36 11.83 6.59
C LEU A 786 15.64 13.14 6.27
N VAL A 787 16.28 14.01 5.49
CA VAL A 787 15.72 15.32 5.10
C VAL A 787 15.62 15.51 3.60
N ALA A 788 16.36 14.72 2.82
CA ALA A 788 16.31 14.72 1.37
C ALA A 788 16.87 13.42 0.79
N PHE A 789 16.43 13.07 -0.42
CA PHE A 789 17.01 11.98 -1.19
C PHE A 789 16.88 12.25 -2.70
N GLU A 790 17.81 11.70 -3.48
CA GLU A 790 17.75 11.72 -4.94
C GLU A 790 18.20 10.41 -5.54
N LYS A 791 17.57 10.00 -6.64
CA LYS A 791 18.03 8.88 -7.45
C LYS A 791 18.72 9.39 -8.71
N VAL A 792 19.92 8.88 -8.95
CA VAL A 792 20.72 9.26 -10.12
C VAL A 792 21.11 8.03 -10.93
N ASN A 793 20.83 8.06 -12.23
CA ASN A 793 21.27 7.05 -13.18
C ASN A 793 22.61 7.47 -13.79
N LEU A 794 23.59 6.57 -13.81
CA LEU A 794 24.95 6.83 -14.28
C LEU A 794 25.47 5.71 -15.19
N GLU A 795 25.93 6.06 -16.37
CA GLU A 795 26.74 5.18 -17.22
C GLU A 795 28.09 4.86 -16.55
N ALA A 796 28.77 3.80 -16.98
CA ALA A 796 30.09 3.45 -16.44
C ALA A 796 31.10 4.60 -16.65
N GLY A 797 31.73 5.07 -15.58
CA GLY A 797 32.62 6.22 -15.58
C GLY A 797 31.93 7.60 -15.60
N GLU A 798 30.60 7.66 -15.69
CA GLU A 798 29.86 8.92 -15.69
C GLU A 798 29.87 9.57 -14.30
N THR A 799 29.90 10.91 -14.28
CA THR A 799 29.77 11.73 -13.07
C THR A 799 28.65 12.75 -13.24
N LYS A 800 27.73 12.83 -12.28
CA LYS A 800 26.69 13.88 -12.22
C LYS A 800 26.81 14.68 -10.94
N HIS A 801 26.49 15.98 -11.02
CA HIS A 801 26.40 16.85 -9.85
C HIS A 801 24.96 16.89 -9.38
N LEU A 802 24.75 16.61 -8.10
CA LEU A 802 23.44 16.68 -7.45
C LEU A 802 23.32 17.99 -6.69
N HIS A 803 22.14 18.60 -6.77
CA HIS A 803 21.77 19.82 -6.08
C HIS A 803 20.69 19.49 -5.04
N ILE A 804 21.05 19.55 -3.77
CA ILE A 804 20.15 19.29 -2.66
C ILE A 804 19.89 20.61 -1.95
N TYR A 805 18.63 21.00 -1.82
CA TYR A 805 18.23 22.19 -1.08
C TYR A 805 17.85 21.78 0.34
N LEU A 806 18.11 22.62 1.34
CA LEU A 806 17.71 22.44 2.74
C LEU A 806 17.06 23.72 3.27
N ASP A 807 15.89 23.60 3.89
CA ASP A 807 15.11 24.71 4.45
C ASP A 807 14.75 24.45 5.93
N LYS A 808 13.82 25.24 6.48
CA LYS A 808 13.35 25.13 7.87
C LYS A 808 12.94 23.71 8.29
N TYR A 809 12.38 22.91 7.39
CA TYR A 809 11.89 21.56 7.73
C TYR A 809 13.03 20.55 7.88
N ALA A 810 14.23 20.85 7.37
CA ALA A 810 15.41 20.01 7.54
C ALA A 810 16.01 20.08 8.96
N VAL A 811 15.65 21.10 9.74
CA VAL A 811 16.18 21.33 11.10
C VAL A 811 15.11 21.35 12.18
N GLY A 812 13.83 21.48 11.80
CA GLY A 812 12.71 21.58 12.72
C GLY A 812 12.43 20.31 13.50
N TYR A 813 11.93 20.47 14.73
CA TYR A 813 11.22 19.44 15.48
C TYR A 813 9.97 20.05 16.12
N TYR A 814 9.00 19.23 16.51
CA TYR A 814 7.76 19.69 17.12
C TYR A 814 7.92 19.76 18.63
N ASP A 815 7.59 20.90 19.23
CA ASP A 815 7.66 21.08 20.68
C ASP A 815 6.29 21.51 21.21
N THR A 816 5.68 20.65 22.01
CA THR A 816 4.34 20.85 22.57
C THR A 816 4.25 22.01 23.58
N SER A 817 5.38 22.55 24.03
CA SER A 817 5.43 23.76 24.88
C SER A 817 5.38 25.07 24.09
N VAL A 818 5.52 25.01 22.76
CA VAL A 818 5.32 26.14 21.84
C VAL A 818 4.22 25.77 20.84
N PRO A 819 3.51 26.74 20.24
CA PRO A 819 2.44 26.44 19.30
C PRO A 819 3.00 26.10 17.91
N GLY A 820 3.74 24.99 17.79
CA GLY A 820 4.18 24.44 16.49
C GLY A 820 5.59 23.86 16.45
N TRP A 821 6.13 23.80 15.24
CA TRP A 821 7.51 23.43 14.94
C TRP A 821 8.48 24.52 15.39
N ILE A 822 9.67 24.10 15.83
CA ILE A 822 10.79 24.99 16.18
C ILE A 822 12.08 24.49 15.53
N ALA A 823 12.83 25.41 14.94
CA ALA A 823 14.26 25.25 14.69
C ALA A 823 14.99 26.04 15.76
N GLU A 824 15.75 25.35 16.63
CA GLU A 824 16.53 26.00 17.68
C GLU A 824 17.85 26.56 17.13
N GLU A 825 18.33 27.65 17.72
CA GLU A 825 19.70 28.11 17.50
C GLU A 825 20.70 27.02 17.87
N GLY A 826 21.68 26.76 17.01
CA GLY A 826 22.58 25.65 17.22
C GLY A 826 23.40 25.25 15.99
N THR A 827 24.27 24.27 16.21
CA THR A 827 25.06 23.64 15.15
C THR A 827 24.42 22.35 14.70
N PHE A 828 24.32 22.19 13.39
CA PHE A 828 23.78 21.03 12.72
C PHE A 828 24.83 20.42 11.79
N LYS A 829 24.65 19.16 11.43
CA LYS A 829 25.47 18.46 10.43
C LYS A 829 24.59 17.90 9.33
N ILE A 830 24.94 18.23 8.09
CA ILE A 830 24.45 17.55 6.90
C ILE A 830 25.28 16.27 6.75
N LEU A 831 24.63 15.13 6.68
CA LEU A 831 25.25 13.81 6.51
C LEU A 831 24.81 13.23 5.17
N ILE A 832 25.74 13.02 4.26
CA ILE A 832 25.45 12.52 2.90
C ILE A 832 25.93 11.08 2.84
N GLY A 833 25.05 10.14 2.49
CA GLY A 833 25.33 8.72 2.50
C GLY A 833 24.69 7.93 1.37
N ALA A 834 25.13 6.68 1.25
CA ALA A 834 24.54 5.66 0.37
C ALA A 834 23.50 4.77 1.10
N SER A 835 23.50 4.82 2.44
CA SER A 835 22.52 4.24 3.35
C SER A 835 22.56 4.99 4.69
N SER A 836 21.67 4.69 5.65
CA SER A 836 21.76 5.26 7.00
C SER A 836 23.03 4.85 7.74
N ALA A 837 23.62 3.71 7.39
CA ALA A 837 24.85 3.18 7.98
C ALA A 837 26.12 3.57 7.19
N ASP A 838 26.00 4.01 5.94
CA ASP A 838 27.12 4.33 5.05
C ASP A 838 27.18 5.83 4.72
N ILE A 839 27.57 6.62 5.72
CA ILE A 839 27.76 8.08 5.60
C ILE A 839 29.13 8.38 5.00
N LYS A 840 29.13 9.06 3.84
CA LYS A 840 30.33 9.43 3.08
C LYS A 840 30.90 10.78 3.48
N HIS A 841 30.03 11.76 3.73
CA HIS A 841 30.43 13.13 4.05
C HIS A 841 29.62 13.70 5.21
N SER A 842 30.26 14.61 5.96
CA SER A 842 29.64 15.40 7.00
C SER A 842 30.02 16.87 6.85
N VAL A 843 29.04 17.76 6.79
CA VAL A 843 29.24 19.21 6.62
C VAL A 843 28.49 19.97 7.72
N PRO A 844 29.17 20.79 8.54
CA PRO A 844 28.52 21.58 9.57
C PRO A 844 27.87 22.85 8.99
N PHE A 845 26.74 23.23 9.57
CA PHE A 845 26.06 24.51 9.38
C PHE A 845 25.39 24.94 10.69
N GLU A 846 24.84 26.14 10.75
CA GLU A 846 24.24 26.70 11.96
C GLU A 846 22.88 27.34 11.69
N VAL A 847 22.00 27.27 12.67
CA VAL A 847 20.85 28.17 12.82
C VAL A 847 21.26 29.21 13.85
N LYS A 848 21.32 30.49 13.46
CA LYS A 848 21.80 31.56 14.35
C LYS A 848 20.77 32.10 15.32
N GLU A 849 19.49 31.96 14.98
CA GLU A 849 18.37 32.47 15.75
C GLU A 849 17.24 31.45 15.66
N SER A 850 16.69 31.07 16.81
CA SER A 850 15.56 30.14 16.87
C SER A 850 14.34 30.73 16.17
N PHE A 851 13.59 29.92 15.43
CA PHE A 851 12.33 30.35 14.80
C PHE A 851 11.30 29.22 14.81
N SER A 852 10.02 29.60 14.79
CA SER A 852 8.89 28.65 14.83
C SER A 852 7.88 28.86 13.71
N TRP A 853 7.11 27.81 13.41
CA TRP A 853 6.02 27.82 12.43
C TRP A 853 5.00 26.71 12.75
N VAL A 854 3.82 26.78 12.14
CA VAL A 854 2.74 25.80 12.35
C VAL A 854 2.66 24.80 11.18
N PHE A 855 2.56 25.30 9.95
CA PHE A 855 2.46 24.49 8.72
C PHE A 855 3.43 24.97 7.64
#